data_AF-A0A8C2TLQ0-F1
#
_entry.id   AF-A0A8C2TLQ0-F1
#
_cell.length_a   1.000
_cell.length_b   1.000
_cell.length_c   1.000
_cell.angle_alpha   90.00
_cell.angle_beta   90.00
_cell.angle_gamma   90.00
#
_symmetry.space_group_name_H-M   'P 1'
#
loop_
_entity.id
_entity.type
_entity.pdbx_description
1 polymer ?
#
loop_
_entity_poly.entity_id
_entity_poly.type
_entity_poly.pdbx_seq_one_letter_code
_entity_poly.pdbx_strand_id
1 'polypeptide(L)'
;MEGSHVEADSNGPFSVHGDRADVTPRKQPRLQLSFQQEEQMILRNYENIESKARKILGTSCQKMTHLFLMKDMPEHLAYLRDRITTLNSRPALEPLYIGLFGSSGAGKSTLLNTILGKRFFLPVSGTRTCTSCQVHVSVCRSKHYEAKIFLLSDEEWREEVKNLVMLLENRHENSEADGDLEHAIKVLKAVYGEGADEKSYEELVRTKPVIAIPPSRVITLRKTEADDLGNELDPYIRNQDGLEGAEEGDNSQRSEQMRLWPLIKQVHVTIPPSELVPEGVVFVDIPGIGDANKKRDEMWKESILQCTSIWIVADVERVFGAKAHEIMVKEAIKACQVGKCSDITFVITKIDKIDVDEYLRSHPGASRDVSNRDAILGTKQELKTRKTRTLREKMKRSLPSDAEILQKQDLVFPVSAKEYWDLTVLTREDTEINGLRAHVRKLYLDTKRSQLQDYMKEILVVFSLVDVYHSTQLNPNPVYKDELSTFMSEKIKTLKESTEVSFGLMDEPLINGVKSARNKYKKNIEKVFMQGKTSSGFHRTLKAVCVRKGVYVSRVFSRIDINNCLAEPIYAEIEATFAKIFRKQALTRFSLQASINKFSQEVKNKFEDLEKVTDLNRSKLNFLKQETDIIMRAIDREILLKKKTIYESLEVTIQSILSPCYEEAANIRGKDSCARIKATLMQNIELEVQRAMFEKAKEQMMSQFQNLTEEITTKLSKDFLSMLGITFCQNDQLMGALPGMERVLIGPQMLRWMWDAHAGALHLSIHPRFTCQHSMKKNILH
;
A
#
# COMPACT_ATOMS: atom_id res chain seq x y z
N MET A 1 50.36 -60.46 -19.93
CA MET A 1 51.26 -60.36 -21.10
C MET A 1 50.42 -60.70 -22.31
N GLU A 2 50.75 -60.03 -23.41
CA GLU A 2 50.13 -60.08 -24.74
C GLU A 2 48.78 -59.38 -24.86
N GLY A 3 48.80 -58.38 -25.76
CA GLY A 3 47.69 -57.52 -26.10
C GLY A 3 47.28 -57.67 -27.56
N SER A 4 46.47 -56.68 -27.95
CA SER A 4 46.11 -56.23 -29.30
C SER A 4 45.37 -57.18 -30.23
N HIS A 5 44.10 -56.85 -30.48
CA HIS A 5 43.50 -56.39 -31.76
C HIS A 5 41.96 -56.47 -31.60
N VAL A 6 41.05 -55.67 -32.16
CA VAL A 6 40.98 -54.44 -32.99
C VAL A 6 39.47 -54.11 -33.12
N GLU A 7 39.15 -52.83 -33.38
CA GLU A 7 37.94 -52.26 -34.03
C GLU A 7 36.53 -52.24 -33.40
N ALA A 8 36.08 -50.99 -33.20
CA ALA A 8 34.97 -50.28 -33.84
C ALA A 8 33.48 -50.60 -33.53
N ASP A 9 32.83 -49.49 -33.13
CA ASP A 9 31.48 -49.00 -33.46
C ASP A 9 30.19 -49.52 -32.79
N SER A 10 29.60 -48.55 -32.08
CA SER A 10 28.18 -48.15 -32.14
C SER A 10 27.11 -49.09 -31.57
N ASN A 11 26.62 -48.74 -30.38
CA ASN A 11 25.21 -48.44 -30.06
C ASN A 11 25.00 -48.48 -28.54
N GLY A 12 24.53 -47.37 -27.96
CA GLY A 12 24.09 -47.32 -26.56
C GLY A 12 22.73 -48.00 -26.35
N PRO A 13 22.14 -47.95 -25.13
CA PRO A 13 22.65 -47.36 -23.90
C PRO A 13 22.64 -48.37 -22.72
N PHE A 14 23.77 -48.53 -22.03
CA PHE A 14 23.80 -49.22 -20.75
C PHE A 14 23.70 -48.24 -19.58
N SER A 15 22.75 -48.55 -18.69
CA SER A 15 22.76 -48.17 -17.29
C SER A 15 24.12 -48.42 -16.66
N VAL A 16 24.63 -47.50 -15.84
CA VAL A 16 25.66 -47.83 -14.85
C VAL A 16 25.38 -47.09 -13.53
N HIS A 17 25.11 -47.89 -12.51
CA HIS A 17 25.33 -47.56 -11.10
C HIS A 17 26.84 -47.46 -10.79
N GLY A 18 27.20 -46.50 -9.92
CA GLY A 18 28.51 -46.39 -9.26
C GLY A 18 29.45 -45.44 -10.01
N ASP A 19 30.03 -44.39 -9.43
CA ASP A 19 30.64 -44.36 -8.11
C ASP A 19 30.31 -43.11 -7.29
N ARG A 20 30.04 -43.35 -6.01
CA ARG A 20 29.96 -42.34 -4.95
C ARG A 20 31.38 -41.84 -4.64
N ALA A 21 31.74 -40.70 -5.22
CA ALA A 21 32.74 -39.83 -4.62
C ALA A 21 32.04 -39.03 -3.50
N ASP A 22 32.47 -39.27 -2.26
CA ASP A 22 32.07 -38.56 -1.06
C ASP A 22 32.30 -37.04 -1.23
N VAL A 23 31.27 -36.32 -1.68
CA VAL A 23 31.23 -34.87 -1.58
C VAL A 23 30.82 -34.56 -0.15
N THR A 24 31.82 -34.41 0.71
CA THR A 24 31.64 -33.77 2.02
C THR A 24 30.78 -32.52 1.85
N PRO A 25 29.65 -32.39 2.57
CA PRO A 25 28.80 -31.22 2.45
C PRO A 25 29.61 -30.02 2.93
N ARG A 26 29.99 -29.14 2.01
CA ARG A 26 30.57 -27.84 2.34
C ARG A 26 29.56 -27.13 3.23
N LYS A 27 29.83 -27.15 4.54
CA LYS A 27 29.12 -26.36 5.54
C LYS A 27 29.09 -24.92 5.04
N GLN A 28 27.90 -24.44 4.66
CA GLN A 28 27.67 -23.03 4.39
C GLN A 28 28.20 -22.23 5.58
N PRO A 29 29.09 -21.24 5.39
CA PRO A 29 29.52 -20.40 6.49
C PRO A 29 28.31 -19.64 7.05
N ARG A 30 27.97 -19.90 8.32
CA ARG A 30 27.04 -19.09 9.09
C ARG A 30 27.66 -17.70 9.26
N LEU A 31 27.17 -16.74 8.49
CA LEU A 31 27.14 -15.31 8.83
C LEU A 31 26.05 -14.68 7.98
N GLN A 32 24.82 -14.98 8.37
CA GLN A 32 23.62 -14.24 7.98
C GLN A 32 23.63 -12.96 8.82
N LEU A 33 23.64 -11.77 8.21
CA LEU A 33 23.47 -10.52 8.97
C LEU A 33 22.01 -10.44 9.44
N SER A 34 21.74 -11.12 10.55
CA SER A 34 20.58 -10.94 11.42
C SER A 34 20.42 -9.45 11.78
N PHE A 35 19.31 -9.05 12.41
CA PHE A 35 19.23 -7.74 13.05
C PHE A 35 20.55 -7.43 13.78
N GLN A 36 21.10 -6.23 13.59
CA GLN A 36 22.25 -5.79 14.39
C GLN A 36 21.84 -5.81 15.88
N GLN A 37 22.78 -6.08 16.79
CA GLN A 37 22.47 -6.22 18.23
C GLN A 37 21.69 -5.03 18.78
N GLU A 38 21.99 -3.82 18.30
CA GLU A 38 21.27 -2.59 18.64
C GLU A 38 19.82 -2.61 18.15
N GLU A 39 19.56 -3.01 16.91
CA GLU A 39 18.21 -3.10 16.35
C GLU A 39 17.34 -4.12 17.10
N GLN A 40 17.93 -5.28 17.48
CA GLN A 40 17.24 -6.27 18.31
C GLN A 40 16.92 -5.73 19.70
N MET A 41 17.84 -4.97 20.29
CA MET A 41 17.64 -4.35 21.60
C MET A 41 16.50 -3.33 21.54
N ILE A 42 16.44 -2.52 20.49
CA ILE A 42 15.35 -1.56 20.25
C ILE A 42 14.01 -2.29 20.10
N LEU A 43 13.97 -3.35 19.27
CA LEU A 43 12.73 -4.09 19.05
C LEU A 43 12.23 -4.78 20.33
N ARG A 44 13.12 -5.47 21.06
CA ARG A 44 12.78 -6.07 22.36
C ARG A 44 12.30 -5.03 23.35
N ASN A 45 12.89 -3.83 23.32
CA ASN A 45 12.39 -2.72 24.13
C ASN A 45 10.95 -2.39 23.76
N TYR A 46 10.66 -2.14 22.47
CA TYR A 46 9.30 -1.85 22.00
C TYR A 46 8.29 -2.94 22.37
N GLU A 47 8.62 -4.21 22.19
CA GLU A 47 7.75 -5.33 22.56
C GLU A 47 7.51 -5.40 24.07
N ASN A 48 8.55 -5.19 24.88
CA ASN A 48 8.43 -5.15 26.34
C ASN A 48 7.53 -4.01 26.80
N ILE A 49 7.63 -2.83 26.16
CA ILE A 49 6.79 -1.67 26.45
C ILE A 49 5.34 -1.99 26.10
N GLU A 50 5.09 -2.49 24.89
CA GLU A 50 3.73 -2.85 24.45
C GLU A 50 3.11 -3.90 25.37
N SER A 51 3.85 -4.94 25.73
CA SER A 51 3.39 -5.99 26.65
C SER A 51 3.06 -5.43 28.04
N LYS A 52 3.93 -4.57 28.60
CA LYS A 52 3.67 -3.89 29.89
C LYS A 52 2.43 -3.01 29.80
N ALA A 53 2.29 -2.22 28.74
CA ALA A 53 1.16 -1.34 28.51
C ALA A 53 -0.16 -2.12 28.42
N ARG A 54 -0.19 -3.22 27.65
CA ARG A 54 -1.34 -4.12 27.56
C ARG A 54 -1.66 -4.80 28.88
N LYS A 55 -0.65 -5.23 29.65
CA LYS A 55 -0.85 -5.81 30.99
C LYS A 55 -1.46 -4.80 31.96
N ILE A 56 -0.98 -3.56 31.93
CA ILE A 56 -1.52 -2.45 32.74
C ILE A 56 -2.99 -2.23 32.36
N LEU A 57 -3.30 -2.06 31.07
CA LEU A 57 -4.67 -1.91 30.58
C LEU A 57 -5.57 -3.09 30.99
N GLY A 58 -5.12 -4.33 30.78
CA GLY A 58 -5.88 -5.52 31.13
C GLY A 58 -6.15 -5.64 32.62
N THR A 59 -5.18 -5.28 33.47
CA THR A 59 -5.38 -5.22 34.93
C THR A 59 -6.39 -4.14 35.31
N SER A 60 -6.32 -2.97 34.66
CA SER A 60 -7.32 -1.90 34.85
C SER A 60 -8.72 -2.36 34.41
N CYS A 61 -8.85 -3.05 33.26
CA CYS A 61 -10.12 -3.64 32.83
C CYS A 61 -10.71 -4.59 33.88
N GLN A 62 -9.89 -5.49 34.43
CA GLN A 62 -10.32 -6.45 35.45
C GLN A 62 -10.82 -5.77 36.72
N LYS A 63 -10.12 -4.74 37.18
CA LYS A 63 -10.57 -3.94 38.34
C LYS A 63 -11.88 -3.19 38.07
N MET A 64 -12.14 -2.86 36.80
CA MET A 64 -13.34 -2.19 36.34
C MET A 64 -14.47 -3.14 35.95
N THR A 65 -14.35 -4.45 36.17
CA THR A 65 -15.38 -5.45 35.78
C THR A 65 -16.77 -5.10 36.30
N HIS A 66 -16.88 -4.51 37.49
CA HIS A 66 -18.17 -4.10 38.05
C HIS A 66 -18.86 -2.98 37.25
N LEU A 67 -18.09 -2.09 36.60
CA LEU A 67 -18.64 -1.08 35.69
C LEU A 67 -19.33 -1.77 34.51
N PHE A 68 -18.72 -2.84 33.95
CA PHE A 68 -19.32 -3.62 32.87
C PHE A 68 -20.64 -4.33 33.26
N LEU A 69 -20.97 -4.40 34.55
CA LEU A 69 -22.18 -5.03 35.07
C LEU A 69 -23.29 -4.02 35.45
N MET A 70 -23.05 -2.71 35.36
CA MET A 70 -24.05 -1.68 35.67
C MET A 70 -25.10 -1.59 34.55
N LYS A 71 -26.39 -1.71 34.90
CA LYS A 71 -27.51 -1.59 33.94
C LYS A 71 -27.73 -0.16 33.45
N ASP A 72 -27.67 0.82 34.35
CA ASP A 72 -27.82 2.25 34.04
C ASP A 72 -26.49 2.98 34.29
N MET A 73 -25.65 3.06 33.26
CA MET A 73 -24.32 3.64 33.36
C MET A 73 -24.33 5.11 32.95
N PRO A 74 -23.80 6.03 33.78
CA PRO A 74 -23.58 7.42 33.38
C PRO A 74 -22.69 7.53 32.14
N GLU A 75 -22.99 8.49 31.25
CA GLU A 75 -22.31 8.65 29.95
C GLU A 75 -20.77 8.75 30.06
N HIS A 76 -20.26 9.40 31.11
CA HIS A 76 -18.82 9.58 31.33
C HIS A 76 -18.11 8.27 31.72
N LEU A 77 -18.77 7.38 32.47
CA LEU A 77 -18.28 6.04 32.78
C LEU A 77 -18.38 5.12 31.55
N ALA A 78 -19.43 5.28 30.75
CA ALA A 78 -19.57 4.57 29.47
C ALA A 78 -18.44 4.95 28.51
N TYR A 79 -18.10 6.23 28.42
CA TYR A 79 -16.95 6.70 27.66
C TYR A 79 -15.64 6.04 28.10
N LEU A 80 -15.34 6.02 29.41
CA LEU A 80 -14.12 5.40 29.94
C LEU A 80 -14.08 3.90 29.62
N ARG A 81 -15.21 3.19 29.83
CA ARG A 81 -15.37 1.78 29.49
C ARG A 81 -15.12 1.53 28.01
N ASP A 82 -15.75 2.29 27.13
CA ASP A 82 -15.67 2.10 25.69
C ASP A 82 -14.25 2.39 25.18
N ARG A 83 -13.59 3.42 25.73
CA ARG A 83 -12.20 3.76 25.43
C ARG A 83 -11.23 2.64 25.81
N ILE A 84 -11.36 2.13 27.04
CA ILE A 84 -10.53 1.02 27.54
C ILE A 84 -10.79 -0.25 26.74
N THR A 85 -12.05 -0.55 26.44
CA THR A 85 -12.44 -1.73 25.66
C THR A 85 -11.88 -1.66 24.25
N THR A 86 -11.94 -0.48 23.62
CA THR A 86 -11.36 -0.22 22.29
C THR A 86 -9.84 -0.38 22.30
N LEU A 87 -9.16 0.14 23.32
CA LEU A 87 -7.70 0.02 23.45
C LEU A 87 -7.23 -1.40 23.74
N ASN A 88 -8.02 -2.17 24.50
CA ASN A 88 -7.69 -3.55 24.85
C ASN A 88 -7.99 -4.51 23.70
N SER A 89 -9.05 -4.26 22.92
CA SER A 89 -9.40 -5.05 21.72
C SER A 89 -8.59 -4.68 20.48
N ARG A 90 -7.89 -3.53 20.50
CA ARG A 90 -7.04 -3.09 19.39
C ARG A 90 -5.97 -4.16 19.11
N PRO A 91 -5.91 -4.68 17.88
CA PRO A 91 -4.90 -5.67 17.50
C PRO A 91 -3.48 -5.12 17.71
N ALA A 92 -2.48 -6.00 17.61
CA ALA A 92 -1.10 -5.58 17.58
C ALA A 92 -0.89 -4.48 16.53
N LEU A 93 0.08 -3.59 16.82
CA LEU A 93 0.50 -2.46 15.98
C LEU A 93 0.41 -2.77 14.47
N GLU A 94 -0.23 -1.89 13.68
CA GLU A 94 -0.57 -2.15 12.27
C GLU A 94 0.63 -2.62 11.44
N PRO A 95 0.45 -3.59 10.53
CA PRO A 95 1.55 -4.09 9.69
C PRO A 95 2.11 -3.02 8.74
N LEU A 96 3.41 -3.12 8.47
CA LEU A 96 4.07 -2.32 7.43
C LEU A 96 3.90 -3.02 6.07
N TYR A 97 3.18 -2.38 5.16
CA TYR A 97 2.99 -2.89 3.80
C TYR A 97 4.02 -2.31 2.83
N ILE A 98 4.79 -3.20 2.19
CA ILE A 98 5.80 -2.87 1.17
C ILE A 98 5.37 -3.49 -0.17
N GLY A 99 4.95 -2.65 -1.11
CA GLY A 99 4.50 -3.09 -2.44
C GLY A 99 5.64 -3.14 -3.46
N LEU A 100 5.90 -4.30 -4.06
CA LEU A 100 6.88 -4.47 -5.15
C LEU A 100 6.18 -4.24 -6.49
N PHE A 101 6.44 -3.10 -7.11
CA PHE A 101 5.80 -2.65 -8.33
C PHE A 101 6.80 -2.61 -9.50
N GLY A 102 6.58 -3.39 -10.55
CA GLY A 102 7.57 -3.54 -11.63
C GLY A 102 7.03 -4.33 -12.81
N SER A 103 7.52 -4.08 -14.02
CA SER A 103 7.11 -4.81 -15.22
C SER A 103 7.31 -6.33 -15.08
N SER A 104 6.63 -7.10 -15.91
CA SER A 104 6.89 -8.55 -15.95
C SER A 104 8.32 -8.86 -16.39
N GLY A 105 8.94 -9.87 -15.78
CA GLY A 105 10.35 -10.20 -16.01
C GLY A 105 11.38 -9.30 -15.31
N ALA A 106 10.95 -8.24 -14.60
CA ALA A 106 11.85 -7.36 -13.83
C ALA A 106 12.47 -8.00 -12.58
N GLY A 107 12.20 -9.28 -12.29
CA GLY A 107 12.81 -9.99 -11.17
C GLY A 107 12.18 -9.78 -9.79
N LYS A 108 10.92 -9.31 -9.71
CA LYS A 108 10.20 -9.06 -8.44
C LYS A 108 10.19 -10.27 -7.50
N SER A 109 9.69 -11.41 -7.96
CA SER A 109 9.55 -12.62 -7.14
C SER A 109 10.92 -13.21 -6.77
N THR A 110 11.91 -13.12 -7.67
CA THR A 110 13.32 -13.49 -7.38
C THR A 110 13.93 -12.59 -6.31
N LEU A 111 13.69 -11.28 -6.38
CA LEU A 111 14.12 -10.32 -5.36
C LEU A 111 13.46 -10.62 -4.01
N LEU A 112 12.15 -10.86 -4.00
CA LEU A 112 11.40 -11.17 -2.78
C LEU A 112 11.89 -12.46 -2.12
N ASN A 113 12.04 -13.54 -2.89
CA ASN A 113 12.67 -14.79 -2.45
C ASN A 113 14.05 -14.54 -1.82
N THR A 114 14.85 -13.68 -2.45
CA THR A 114 16.18 -13.32 -1.96
C THR A 114 16.11 -12.54 -0.65
N ILE A 115 15.24 -11.54 -0.53
CA ILE A 115 15.03 -10.77 0.71
C ILE A 115 14.59 -11.68 1.87
N LEU A 116 13.68 -12.62 1.60
CA LEU A 116 13.20 -13.62 2.56
C LEU A 116 14.26 -14.69 2.91
N GLY A 117 15.34 -14.78 2.13
CA GLY A 117 16.39 -15.79 2.32
C GLY A 117 15.95 -17.20 1.89
N LYS A 118 15.01 -17.29 0.93
CA LYS A 118 14.47 -18.55 0.42
C LYS A 118 14.46 -18.53 -1.11
N ARG A 119 15.49 -19.12 -1.75
CA ARG A 119 15.82 -18.96 -3.18
C ARG A 119 14.65 -19.24 -4.14
N PHE A 120 13.85 -20.28 -3.89
CA PHE A 120 12.78 -20.74 -4.78
C PHE A 120 11.41 -20.90 -4.08
N PHE A 121 11.14 -20.06 -3.07
CA PHE A 121 9.90 -20.17 -2.29
C PHE A 121 8.66 -19.77 -3.10
N LEU A 122 8.63 -18.54 -3.62
CA LEU A 122 7.64 -18.16 -4.63
C LEU A 122 8.09 -18.63 -6.01
N PRO A 123 7.16 -18.99 -6.91
CA PRO A 123 7.51 -19.42 -8.27
C PRO A 123 8.34 -18.38 -9.02
N VAL A 124 9.42 -18.86 -9.66
CA VAL A 124 10.29 -18.06 -10.52
C VAL A 124 10.47 -18.76 -11.87
N SER A 125 10.61 -17.97 -12.92
CA SER A 125 10.92 -18.42 -14.28
C SER A 125 11.83 -17.41 -14.95
N GLY A 126 12.87 -17.93 -15.62
CA GLY A 126 13.79 -17.12 -16.41
C GLY A 126 13.27 -16.77 -17.81
N THR A 127 12.22 -17.46 -18.26
CA THR A 127 11.72 -17.39 -19.64
C THR A 127 10.29 -16.85 -19.76
N ARG A 128 9.53 -16.84 -18.65
CA ARG A 128 8.10 -16.49 -18.67
C ARG A 128 7.67 -15.68 -17.46
N THR A 129 6.52 -15.04 -17.60
CA THR A 129 5.85 -14.36 -16.49
C THR A 129 5.41 -15.40 -15.45
N CYS A 130 5.82 -15.23 -14.19
CA CYS A 130 5.72 -16.31 -13.19
C CYS A 130 4.48 -16.18 -12.30
N THR A 131 4.06 -14.96 -11.98
CA THR A 131 3.05 -14.70 -10.94
C THR A 131 1.72 -14.27 -11.58
N SER A 132 0.67 -15.08 -11.38
CA SER A 132 -0.65 -14.90 -11.98
C SER A 132 -1.61 -14.04 -11.15
N CYS A 133 -1.31 -13.87 -9.86
CA CYS A 133 -2.16 -13.21 -8.86
C CYS A 133 -1.31 -12.40 -7.87
N GLN A 134 -1.95 -11.52 -7.11
CA GLN A 134 -1.23 -10.80 -6.05
C GLN A 134 -0.86 -11.74 -4.90
N VAL A 135 0.40 -11.65 -4.46
CA VAL A 135 0.91 -12.47 -3.35
C VAL A 135 1.34 -11.56 -2.20
N HIS A 136 0.70 -11.74 -1.05
CA HIS A 136 1.06 -11.08 0.21
C HIS A 136 1.92 -12.05 1.01
N VAL A 137 3.15 -11.69 1.33
CA VAL A 137 4.04 -12.51 2.16
C VAL A 137 4.27 -11.80 3.49
N SER A 138 3.90 -12.48 4.57
CA SER A 138 3.98 -11.98 5.95
C SER A 138 4.78 -12.93 6.83
N VAL A 139 5.44 -12.39 7.85
CA VAL A 139 6.10 -13.18 8.90
C VAL A 139 5.18 -13.25 10.11
N CYS A 140 4.99 -14.44 10.69
CA CYS A 140 4.16 -14.67 11.88
C CYS A 140 4.84 -15.64 12.85
N ARG A 141 4.47 -15.59 14.14
CA ARG A 141 4.89 -16.53 15.21
C ARG A 141 4.39 -17.98 15.06
N SER A 142 3.86 -18.37 13.91
CA SER A 142 3.48 -19.76 13.62
C SER A 142 4.71 -20.63 13.41
N LYS A 143 4.62 -21.91 13.80
CA LYS A 143 5.65 -22.93 13.49
C LYS A 143 5.56 -23.45 12.06
N HIS A 144 4.49 -23.13 11.35
CA HIS A 144 4.20 -23.68 10.02
C HIS A 144 4.24 -22.60 8.96
N TYR A 145 4.64 -23.02 7.77
CA TYR A 145 4.40 -22.31 6.54
C TYR A 145 2.93 -22.48 6.18
N GLU A 146 2.19 -21.38 6.06
CA GLU A 146 0.76 -21.39 5.72
C GLU A 146 0.51 -20.52 4.49
N ALA A 147 -0.42 -20.95 3.63
CA ALA A 147 -0.94 -20.11 2.58
C ALA A 147 -2.47 -20.17 2.50
N LYS A 148 -3.09 -19.01 2.36
CA LYS A 148 -4.52 -18.84 2.12
C LYS A 148 -4.73 -18.26 0.73
N ILE A 149 -5.42 -19.01 -0.11
CA ILE A 149 -5.69 -18.67 -1.50
C ILE A 149 -7.15 -18.23 -1.55
N PHE A 150 -7.37 -16.95 -1.78
CA PHE A 150 -8.70 -16.35 -1.86
C PHE A 150 -9.17 -16.39 -3.31
N LEU A 151 -10.31 -17.03 -3.53
CA LEU A 151 -10.98 -17.07 -4.81
C LEU A 151 -11.98 -15.92 -4.91
N LEU A 152 -12.34 -15.57 -6.14
CA LEU A 152 -13.39 -14.60 -6.45
C LEU A 152 -14.73 -15.04 -5.87
N SER A 153 -15.55 -14.08 -5.45
CA SER A 153 -16.93 -14.36 -5.06
C SER A 153 -17.76 -14.84 -6.26
N ASP A 154 -18.95 -15.37 -5.98
CA ASP A 154 -19.86 -15.81 -7.04
C ASP A 154 -20.27 -14.62 -7.93
N GLU A 155 -20.49 -13.44 -7.34
CA GLU A 155 -20.82 -12.19 -8.05
C GLU A 155 -19.65 -11.73 -8.92
N GLU A 156 -18.44 -11.64 -8.35
CA GLU A 156 -17.23 -11.22 -9.05
C GLU A 156 -16.87 -12.17 -10.21
N TRP A 157 -17.23 -13.46 -10.08
CA TRP A 157 -17.06 -14.44 -11.15
C TRP A 157 -18.15 -14.31 -12.23
N ARG A 158 -19.43 -14.16 -11.84
CA ARG A 158 -20.53 -13.95 -12.80
C ARG A 158 -20.29 -12.72 -13.67
N GLU A 159 -19.85 -11.62 -13.08
CA GLU A 159 -19.48 -10.43 -13.84
C GLU A 159 -18.33 -10.69 -14.82
N GLU A 160 -17.31 -11.44 -14.40
CA GLU A 160 -16.21 -11.81 -15.30
C GLU A 160 -16.68 -12.70 -16.44
N VAL A 161 -17.50 -13.73 -16.19
CA VAL A 161 -18.07 -14.60 -17.24
C VAL A 161 -18.87 -13.78 -18.25
N LYS A 162 -19.71 -12.84 -17.78
CA LYS A 162 -20.44 -11.92 -18.66
C LYS A 162 -19.49 -11.15 -19.58
N ASN A 163 -18.38 -10.65 -19.04
CA ASN A 163 -17.36 -9.93 -19.82
C ASN A 163 -16.64 -10.83 -20.84
N LEU A 164 -16.36 -12.08 -20.48
CA LEU A 164 -15.68 -13.04 -21.37
C LEU A 164 -16.58 -13.48 -22.52
N VAL A 165 -17.85 -13.81 -22.25
CA VAL A 165 -18.83 -14.17 -23.27
C VAL A 165 -19.03 -13.01 -24.26
N MET A 166 -19.07 -11.78 -23.78
CA MET A 166 -19.16 -10.58 -24.62
C MET A 166 -18.00 -10.43 -25.62
N LEU A 167 -16.79 -10.89 -25.28
CA LEU A 167 -15.65 -10.95 -26.20
C LEU A 167 -15.83 -12.03 -27.28
N LEU A 168 -16.52 -13.12 -26.95
CA LEU A 168 -16.73 -14.30 -27.82
C LEU A 168 -17.89 -14.15 -28.81
N GLU A 169 -18.86 -13.27 -28.55
CA GLU A 169 -20.00 -13.01 -29.43
C GLU A 169 -19.60 -12.62 -30.87
N ASN A 170 -18.39 -12.10 -31.08
CA ASN A 170 -17.91 -11.61 -32.38
C ASN A 170 -16.85 -12.54 -33.04
N ARG A 171 -16.84 -13.84 -32.68
CA ARG A 171 -15.84 -14.82 -33.20
C ARG A 171 -15.80 -14.94 -34.72
N HIS A 172 -16.90 -14.69 -35.41
CA HIS A 172 -17.04 -14.94 -36.85
C HIS A 172 -16.68 -13.75 -37.76
N GLU A 173 -16.23 -12.60 -37.22
CA GLU A 173 -16.02 -11.38 -38.02
C GLU A 173 -14.60 -11.18 -38.60
N ASN A 174 -13.58 -12.03 -38.35
CA ASN A 174 -12.31 -12.10 -39.12
C ASN A 174 -11.31 -13.16 -38.59
N SER A 175 -10.38 -13.60 -39.46
CA SER A 175 -9.43 -14.73 -39.34
C SER A 175 -8.13 -14.48 -38.54
N GLU A 176 -7.92 -13.32 -37.91
CA GLU A 176 -6.67 -13.06 -37.17
C GLU A 176 -6.72 -13.59 -35.73
N ALA A 177 -5.59 -14.12 -35.26
CA ALA A 177 -5.42 -14.58 -33.88
C ALA A 177 -5.50 -13.39 -32.90
N ASP A 178 -6.60 -13.31 -32.16
CA ASP A 178 -6.85 -12.27 -31.16
C ASP A 178 -6.45 -12.81 -29.78
N GLY A 179 -5.38 -12.28 -29.20
CA GLY A 179 -4.87 -12.75 -27.90
C GLY A 179 -5.87 -12.59 -26.76
N ASP A 180 -6.74 -11.58 -26.80
CA ASP A 180 -7.79 -11.38 -25.78
C ASP A 180 -8.90 -12.44 -25.93
N LEU A 181 -9.24 -12.81 -27.17
CA LEU A 181 -10.18 -13.89 -27.49
C LEU A 181 -9.66 -15.25 -27.04
N GLU A 182 -8.41 -15.56 -27.40
CA GLU A 182 -7.75 -16.80 -27.02
C GLU A 182 -7.68 -16.95 -25.49
N HIS A 183 -7.40 -15.85 -24.80
CA HIS A 183 -7.43 -15.83 -23.34
C HIS A 183 -8.83 -16.10 -22.79
N ALA A 184 -9.87 -15.49 -23.35
CA ALA A 184 -11.24 -15.71 -22.90
C ALA A 184 -11.67 -17.17 -23.07
N ILE A 185 -11.31 -17.78 -24.21
CA ILE A 185 -11.51 -19.22 -24.46
C ILE A 185 -10.77 -20.04 -23.39
N LYS A 186 -9.49 -19.75 -23.15
CA LYS A 186 -8.67 -20.45 -22.14
C LYS A 186 -9.26 -20.35 -20.73
N VAL A 187 -9.76 -19.18 -20.34
CA VAL A 187 -10.42 -18.98 -19.04
C VAL A 187 -11.69 -19.83 -18.91
N LEU A 188 -12.59 -19.76 -19.91
CA LEU A 188 -13.85 -20.50 -19.85
C LEU A 188 -13.61 -22.01 -19.88
N LYS A 189 -12.71 -22.49 -20.73
CA LYS A 189 -12.36 -23.92 -20.80
C LYS A 189 -11.73 -24.42 -19.50
N ALA A 190 -10.90 -23.62 -18.83
CA ALA A 190 -10.31 -24.00 -17.55
C ALA A 190 -11.37 -24.24 -16.46
N VAL A 191 -12.45 -23.44 -16.43
CA VAL A 191 -13.48 -23.51 -15.37
C VAL A 191 -14.65 -24.43 -15.73
N TYR A 192 -15.09 -24.41 -16.99
CA TYR A 192 -16.32 -25.09 -17.45
C TYR A 192 -16.08 -26.27 -18.40
N GLY A 193 -14.82 -26.53 -18.77
CA GLY A 193 -14.44 -27.62 -19.66
C GLY A 193 -14.51 -27.27 -21.15
N GLU A 194 -14.19 -28.26 -21.99
CA GLU A 194 -14.22 -28.11 -23.45
C GLU A 194 -15.62 -27.75 -23.98
N GLY A 195 -15.67 -26.90 -25.01
CA GLY A 195 -16.92 -26.37 -25.58
C GLY A 195 -17.60 -25.28 -24.74
N ALA A 196 -17.02 -24.86 -23.62
CA ALA A 196 -17.56 -23.78 -22.80
C ALA A 196 -17.60 -22.43 -23.53
N ASP A 197 -16.68 -22.20 -24.45
CA ASP A 197 -16.62 -20.96 -25.21
C ASP A 197 -17.82 -20.81 -26.17
N GLU A 198 -18.46 -21.89 -26.61
CA GLU A 198 -19.65 -21.87 -27.49
C GLU A 198 -20.97 -21.59 -26.78
N LYS A 199 -20.98 -21.63 -25.44
CA LYS A 199 -22.19 -21.49 -24.63
C LYS A 199 -22.56 -20.03 -24.37
N SER A 200 -23.85 -19.77 -24.18
CA SER A 200 -24.35 -18.47 -23.75
C SER A 200 -24.00 -18.17 -22.28
N TYR A 201 -24.08 -16.90 -21.88
CA TYR A 201 -23.86 -16.48 -20.49
C TYR A 201 -24.82 -17.22 -19.53
N GLU A 202 -26.10 -17.30 -19.89
CA GLU A 202 -27.14 -17.96 -19.11
C GLU A 202 -26.88 -19.46 -18.95
N GLU A 203 -26.38 -20.12 -20.00
CA GLU A 203 -25.98 -21.53 -19.97
C GLU A 203 -24.76 -21.76 -19.07
N LEU A 204 -23.73 -20.91 -19.17
CA LEU A 204 -22.52 -21.02 -18.36
C LEU A 204 -22.80 -20.80 -16.87
N VAL A 205 -23.69 -19.87 -16.53
CA VAL A 205 -24.09 -19.63 -15.13
C VAL A 205 -24.86 -20.82 -14.54
N ARG A 206 -25.62 -21.56 -15.37
CA ARG A 206 -26.33 -22.79 -14.94
C ARG A 206 -25.44 -24.03 -14.96
N THR A 207 -24.36 -24.01 -15.73
CA THR A 207 -23.43 -25.14 -15.86
C THR A 207 -22.58 -25.27 -14.60
N LYS A 208 -22.48 -26.49 -14.06
CA LYS A 208 -21.58 -26.78 -12.95
C LYS A 208 -20.12 -26.73 -13.45
N PRO A 209 -19.21 -25.97 -12.81
CA PRO A 209 -17.79 -25.97 -13.14
C PRO A 209 -17.20 -27.39 -13.10
N VAL A 210 -16.24 -27.68 -13.98
CA VAL A 210 -15.53 -28.98 -14.01
C VAL A 210 -14.49 -29.08 -12.90
N ILE A 211 -14.15 -27.96 -12.28
CA ILE A 211 -13.23 -27.85 -11.15
C ILE A 211 -13.97 -27.79 -9.82
N ALA A 212 -13.39 -28.40 -8.78
CA ALA A 212 -13.91 -28.31 -7.42
C ALA A 212 -13.61 -26.92 -6.83
N ILE A 213 -14.66 -26.11 -6.64
CA ILE A 213 -14.56 -24.78 -6.02
C ILE A 213 -15.06 -24.89 -4.57
N PRO A 214 -14.24 -24.56 -3.56
CA PRO A 214 -14.68 -24.60 -2.17
C PRO A 214 -15.79 -23.56 -1.90
N PRO A 215 -16.87 -23.91 -1.17
CA PRO A 215 -17.94 -22.96 -0.83
C PRO A 215 -17.46 -21.74 -0.05
N SER A 216 -16.39 -21.90 0.76
CA SER A 216 -15.75 -20.82 1.49
C SER A 216 -15.02 -19.80 0.59
N ARG A 217 -14.82 -20.12 -0.70
CA ARG A 217 -13.94 -19.39 -1.63
C ARG A 217 -12.52 -19.20 -1.09
N VAL A 218 -12.07 -20.06 -0.17
CA VAL A 218 -10.73 -20.03 0.42
C VAL A 218 -10.13 -21.42 0.49
N ILE A 219 -8.93 -21.59 -0.07
CA ILE A 219 -8.11 -22.79 0.05
C ILE A 219 -6.99 -22.51 1.05
N THR A 220 -6.79 -23.39 2.04
CA THR A 220 -5.74 -23.24 3.05
C THR A 220 -4.73 -24.37 2.90
N LEU A 221 -3.46 -24.01 2.75
CA LEU A 221 -2.31 -24.92 2.68
C LEU A 221 -1.45 -24.73 3.92
N ARG A 222 -0.93 -25.82 4.49
CA ARG A 222 -0.06 -25.77 5.68
C ARG A 222 1.02 -26.84 5.59
N LYS A 223 2.28 -26.43 5.71
CA LYS A 223 3.46 -27.32 5.69
C LYS A 223 4.46 -26.94 6.77
N THR A 224 5.39 -27.84 7.05
CA THR A 224 6.50 -27.62 7.98
C THR A 224 7.72 -27.02 7.30
N GLU A 225 7.95 -27.34 6.02
CA GLU A 225 9.09 -26.86 5.25
C GLU A 225 8.68 -25.83 4.18
N ALA A 226 9.61 -24.92 3.87
CA ALA A 226 9.39 -23.88 2.88
C ALA A 226 9.25 -24.44 1.46
N ASP A 227 10.06 -25.44 1.13
CA ASP A 227 10.10 -26.04 -0.21
C ASP A 227 8.82 -26.84 -0.49
N ASP A 228 8.31 -27.56 0.50
CA ASP A 228 7.03 -28.28 0.40
C ASP A 228 5.87 -27.32 0.14
N LEU A 229 5.83 -26.20 0.89
CA LEU A 229 4.81 -25.19 0.69
C LEU A 229 4.98 -24.54 -0.70
N GLY A 230 6.19 -24.16 -1.08
CA GLY A 230 6.47 -23.58 -2.40
C GLY A 230 6.01 -24.47 -3.56
N ASN A 231 6.28 -25.78 -3.47
CA ASN A 231 5.84 -26.76 -4.47
C ASN A 231 4.31 -26.89 -4.56
N GLU A 232 3.61 -26.81 -3.42
CA GLU A 232 2.13 -26.90 -3.38
C GLU A 232 1.45 -25.58 -3.79
N LEU A 233 2.09 -24.42 -3.58
CA LEU A 233 1.60 -23.13 -4.08
C LEU A 233 1.84 -22.92 -5.57
N ASP A 234 2.88 -23.55 -6.13
CA ASP A 234 3.30 -23.32 -7.50
C ASP A 234 2.14 -23.41 -8.51
N PRO A 235 1.24 -24.41 -8.49
CA PRO A 235 0.09 -24.49 -9.40
C PRO A 235 -0.86 -23.28 -9.35
N TYR A 236 -0.97 -22.63 -8.19
CA TYR A 236 -1.90 -21.53 -7.93
C TYR A 236 -1.33 -20.16 -8.31
N ILE A 237 -0.02 -19.99 -8.14
CA ILE A 237 0.66 -18.73 -8.46
C ILE A 237 1.19 -18.74 -9.91
N ARG A 238 1.62 -19.90 -10.43
CA ARG A 238 2.29 -19.98 -11.74
C ARG A 238 1.35 -19.55 -12.87
N ASN A 239 1.84 -18.65 -13.71
CA ASN A 239 1.11 -18.22 -14.90
C ASN A 239 1.10 -19.35 -15.95
N GLN A 240 -0.08 -19.72 -16.44
CA GLN A 240 -0.28 -20.92 -17.27
C GLN A 240 -0.08 -20.67 -18.79
N ASP A 241 0.16 -19.41 -19.21
CA ASP A 241 0.35 -19.06 -20.61
C ASP A 241 1.59 -19.77 -21.23
N GLY A 242 1.37 -20.52 -22.31
CA GLY A 242 2.41 -21.20 -23.11
C GLY A 242 2.82 -22.61 -22.64
N LEU A 243 2.10 -23.23 -21.69
CA LEU A 243 2.35 -24.61 -21.23
C LEU A 243 1.65 -25.69 -22.08
N GLU A 244 1.23 -25.35 -23.31
CA GLU A 244 0.66 -26.29 -24.26
C GLU A 244 1.68 -27.39 -24.60
N GLY A 245 1.37 -28.63 -24.22
CA GLY A 245 2.18 -29.82 -24.56
C GLY A 245 3.17 -30.30 -23.48
N ALA A 246 3.18 -29.75 -22.27
CA ALA A 246 3.91 -30.40 -21.17
C ALA A 246 3.15 -31.67 -20.75
N GLU A 247 3.78 -32.82 -20.94
CA GLU A 247 3.22 -34.16 -20.69
C GLU A 247 2.42 -34.21 -19.37
N GLU A 248 1.20 -34.75 -19.46
CA GLU A 248 0.36 -35.09 -18.32
C GLU A 248 1.09 -36.12 -17.46
N GLY A 249 1.94 -35.64 -16.56
CA GLY A 249 2.43 -36.45 -15.45
C GLY A 249 1.22 -36.90 -14.61
N ASP A 250 1.27 -38.16 -14.18
CA ASP A 250 0.26 -39.05 -13.58
C ASP A 250 -0.46 -38.55 -12.29
N ASN A 251 -0.64 -37.23 -12.10
CA ASN A 251 -1.23 -36.65 -10.89
C ASN A 251 -2.42 -35.74 -11.23
N SER A 252 -3.60 -36.35 -11.40
CA SER A 252 -4.88 -35.70 -11.71
C SER A 252 -5.21 -34.49 -10.81
N GLN A 253 -4.81 -34.56 -9.54
CA GLN A 253 -5.04 -33.50 -8.56
C GLN A 253 -4.26 -32.21 -8.89
N ARG A 254 -3.02 -32.32 -9.36
CA ARG A 254 -2.20 -31.16 -9.72
C ARG A 254 -2.75 -30.46 -10.97
N SER A 255 -3.25 -31.23 -11.93
CA SER A 255 -3.89 -30.72 -13.14
C SER A 255 -5.20 -29.97 -12.83
N GLU A 256 -5.99 -30.46 -11.87
CA GLU A 256 -7.18 -29.73 -11.39
C GLU A 256 -6.81 -28.40 -10.69
N GLN A 257 -5.78 -28.41 -9.83
CA GLN A 257 -5.31 -27.20 -9.15
C GLN A 257 -4.82 -26.14 -10.14
N MET A 258 -4.11 -26.55 -11.18
CA MET A 258 -3.65 -25.66 -12.24
C MET A 258 -4.79 -24.99 -13.00
N ARG A 259 -6.01 -25.55 -13.01
CA ARG A 259 -7.18 -24.95 -13.65
C ARG A 259 -7.87 -23.86 -12.82
N LEU A 260 -7.51 -23.69 -11.54
CA LEU A 260 -8.12 -22.70 -10.65
C LEU A 260 -7.65 -21.26 -10.91
N TRP A 261 -6.60 -21.05 -11.70
CA TRP A 261 -5.98 -19.74 -11.91
C TRP A 261 -6.93 -18.60 -12.30
N PRO A 262 -8.05 -18.78 -13.05
CA PRO A 262 -8.95 -17.66 -13.37
C PRO A 262 -9.79 -17.22 -12.17
N LEU A 263 -9.93 -18.09 -11.17
CA LEU A 263 -10.71 -17.84 -9.97
C LEU A 263 -9.90 -17.21 -8.85
N ILE A 264 -8.57 -17.22 -8.92
CA ILE A 264 -7.72 -16.74 -7.84
C ILE A 264 -7.70 -15.22 -7.83
N LYS A 265 -8.16 -14.64 -6.72
CA LYS A 265 -8.11 -13.20 -6.45
C LYS A 265 -6.74 -12.84 -5.88
N GLN A 266 -6.37 -13.42 -4.74
CA GLN A 266 -5.11 -13.12 -4.06
C GLN A 266 -4.63 -14.29 -3.21
N VAL A 267 -3.33 -14.34 -2.93
CA VAL A 267 -2.71 -15.36 -2.09
C VAL A 267 -2.02 -14.69 -0.91
N HIS A 268 -2.35 -15.12 0.31
CA HIS A 268 -1.67 -14.70 1.53
C HIS A 268 -0.78 -15.83 2.02
N VAL A 269 0.51 -15.59 2.05
CA VAL A 269 1.53 -16.50 2.53
C VAL A 269 2.05 -16.02 3.87
N THR A 270 2.05 -16.91 4.84
CA THR A 270 2.56 -16.66 6.18
C THR A 270 3.73 -17.59 6.41
N ILE A 271 4.90 -17.01 6.63
CA ILE A 271 6.12 -17.75 6.95
C ILE A 271 6.41 -17.71 8.47
N PRO A 272 7.05 -18.75 9.02
CA PRO A 272 7.55 -18.75 10.39
C PRO A 272 8.53 -17.60 10.67
N PRO A 273 8.87 -17.34 11.95
CA PRO A 273 9.79 -16.28 12.33
C PRO A 273 11.10 -16.31 11.54
N SER A 274 11.53 -15.15 11.04
CA SER A 274 12.74 -14.98 10.24
C SER A 274 13.64 -13.91 10.85
N GLU A 275 14.95 -14.16 10.90
CA GLU A 275 15.94 -13.15 11.35
C GLU A 275 16.17 -12.04 10.30
N LEU A 276 15.72 -12.27 9.06
CA LEU A 276 15.95 -11.37 7.93
C LEU A 276 14.86 -10.29 7.81
N VAL A 277 13.62 -10.64 8.15
CA VAL A 277 12.43 -9.81 7.99
C VAL A 277 11.67 -9.76 9.32
N PRO A 278 11.39 -8.57 9.88
CA PRO A 278 10.62 -8.42 11.11
C PRO A 278 9.20 -8.98 11.00
N GLU A 279 8.66 -9.49 12.12
CA GLU A 279 7.23 -9.79 12.26
C GLU A 279 6.38 -8.53 12.08
N GLY A 280 5.31 -8.61 11.29
CA GLY A 280 4.47 -7.45 10.96
C GLY A 280 4.95 -6.64 9.76
N VAL A 281 6.01 -7.06 9.05
CA VAL A 281 6.25 -6.63 7.67
C VAL A 281 5.46 -7.52 6.72
N VAL A 282 4.76 -6.90 5.78
CA VAL A 282 4.02 -7.58 4.70
C VAL A 282 4.57 -7.10 3.37
N PHE A 283 5.19 -8.00 2.62
CA PHE A 283 5.57 -7.74 1.24
C PHE A 283 4.39 -8.08 0.33
N VAL A 284 4.09 -7.19 -0.60
CA VAL A 284 3.05 -7.40 -1.59
C VAL A 284 3.74 -7.49 -2.95
N ASP A 285 3.84 -8.70 -3.52
CA ASP A 285 4.27 -8.87 -4.91
C ASP A 285 3.12 -8.39 -5.79
N ILE A 286 3.25 -7.14 -6.26
CA ILE A 286 2.26 -6.53 -7.12
C ILE A 286 2.57 -7.00 -8.53
N PRO A 287 1.68 -7.77 -9.16
CA PRO A 287 1.91 -8.22 -10.52
C PRO A 287 2.12 -7.04 -11.48
N GLY A 288 2.95 -7.28 -12.51
CA GLY A 288 3.55 -6.17 -13.25
C GLY A 288 2.64 -5.48 -14.25
N ILE A 289 2.86 -4.17 -14.46
CA ILE A 289 2.22 -3.40 -15.55
C ILE A 289 2.52 -4.06 -16.90
N GLY A 290 1.46 -4.19 -17.71
CA GLY A 290 1.53 -4.80 -19.04
C GLY A 290 1.32 -6.31 -19.03
N ASP A 291 0.84 -6.86 -17.92
CA ASP A 291 0.29 -8.20 -17.93
C ASP A 291 -1.15 -8.20 -18.48
N ALA A 292 -1.48 -9.29 -19.13
CA ALA A 292 -2.71 -9.52 -19.86
C ALA A 292 -4.00 -9.61 -19.05
N ASN A 293 -3.91 -9.86 -17.74
CA ASN A 293 -5.05 -10.29 -16.95
C ASN A 293 -5.75 -9.07 -16.36
N LYS A 294 -7.00 -8.83 -16.75
CA LYS A 294 -7.72 -7.61 -16.42
C LYS A 294 -7.96 -7.40 -14.91
N LYS A 295 -8.15 -8.46 -14.13
CA LYS A 295 -8.27 -8.34 -12.67
C LYS A 295 -6.96 -7.84 -12.04
N ARG A 296 -5.84 -8.15 -12.68
CA ARG A 296 -4.49 -7.84 -12.22
C ARG A 296 -4.15 -6.34 -12.23
N ASP A 297 -4.73 -5.60 -13.17
CA ASP A 297 -4.50 -4.15 -13.34
C ASP A 297 -5.39 -3.27 -12.44
N GLU A 298 -6.63 -3.71 -12.18
CA GLU A 298 -7.51 -3.08 -11.17
C GLU A 298 -6.95 -3.32 -9.77
N MET A 299 -6.43 -4.51 -9.50
CA MET A 299 -5.85 -4.89 -8.21
C MET A 299 -4.65 -4.04 -7.80
N TRP A 300 -3.72 -3.70 -8.72
CA TRP A 300 -2.54 -2.95 -8.29
C TRP A 300 -2.86 -1.51 -7.89
N LYS A 301 -3.85 -0.85 -8.52
CA LYS A 301 -4.27 0.51 -8.17
C LYS A 301 -4.83 0.61 -6.76
N GLU A 302 -5.62 -0.38 -6.34
CA GLU A 302 -6.09 -0.41 -4.94
C GLU A 302 -4.95 -0.74 -3.98
N SER A 303 -4.10 -1.68 -4.37
CA SER A 303 -3.02 -2.19 -3.51
C SER A 303 -1.93 -1.17 -3.26
N ILE A 304 -1.54 -0.38 -4.29
CA ILE A 304 -0.48 0.63 -4.18
C ILE A 304 -0.87 1.74 -3.20
N LEU A 305 -2.17 2.05 -3.08
CA LEU A 305 -2.69 3.08 -2.16
C LEU A 305 -2.70 2.62 -0.69
N GLN A 306 -2.76 1.31 -0.44
CA GLN A 306 -2.68 0.73 0.91
C GLN A 306 -1.24 0.53 1.39
N CYS A 307 -0.27 0.56 0.47
CA CYS A 307 1.14 0.39 0.80
C CYS A 307 1.69 1.61 1.55
N THR A 308 2.41 1.35 2.65
CA THR A 308 3.15 2.39 3.39
C THR A 308 4.45 2.75 2.67
N SER A 309 5.06 1.77 1.97
CA SER A 309 6.22 1.96 1.10
C SER A 309 6.02 1.26 -0.24
N ILE A 310 6.47 1.89 -1.32
CA ILE A 310 6.38 1.37 -2.69
C ILE A 310 7.78 1.18 -3.26
N TRP A 311 8.07 -0.03 -3.73
CA TRP A 311 9.32 -0.38 -4.38
C TRP A 311 9.12 -0.48 -5.89
N ILE A 312 9.74 0.40 -6.66
CA ILE A 312 9.72 0.35 -8.12
C ILE A 312 10.86 -0.54 -8.59
N VAL A 313 10.53 -1.73 -9.11
CA VAL A 313 11.50 -2.76 -9.51
C VAL A 313 11.70 -2.73 -11.04
N ALA A 314 12.95 -2.59 -11.46
CA ALA A 314 13.34 -2.54 -12.87
C ALA A 314 14.54 -3.47 -13.16
N ASP A 315 14.65 -3.97 -14.38
CA ASP A 315 15.84 -4.66 -14.89
C ASP A 315 16.89 -3.61 -15.31
N VAL A 316 18.18 -3.84 -15.04
CA VAL A 316 19.29 -2.94 -15.40
C VAL A 316 19.25 -2.51 -16.86
N GLU A 317 18.96 -3.46 -17.77
CA GLU A 317 18.85 -3.23 -19.22
C GLU A 317 17.69 -2.28 -19.60
N ARG A 318 16.72 -2.06 -18.70
CA ARG A 318 15.49 -1.31 -18.96
C ARG A 318 15.29 -0.11 -18.03
N VAL A 319 16.28 0.24 -17.20
CA VAL A 319 16.18 1.32 -16.19
C VAL A 319 15.86 2.70 -16.79
N PHE A 320 16.29 2.95 -18.03
CA PHE A 320 16.09 4.22 -18.72
C PHE A 320 15.21 4.05 -19.97
N GLY A 321 14.32 5.01 -20.22
CA GLY A 321 13.57 5.13 -21.48
C GLY A 321 12.28 4.30 -21.60
N ALA A 322 12.02 3.32 -20.73
CA ALA A 322 10.78 2.56 -20.84
C ALA A 322 9.56 3.34 -20.31
N LYS A 323 8.55 3.55 -21.16
CA LYS A 323 7.28 4.23 -20.81
C LYS A 323 6.62 3.63 -19.55
N ALA A 324 6.69 2.30 -19.38
CA ALA A 324 6.15 1.61 -18.22
C ALA A 324 6.75 2.11 -16.90
N HIS A 325 8.06 2.38 -16.84
CA HIS A 325 8.71 2.91 -15.64
C HIS A 325 8.27 4.33 -15.32
N GLU A 326 7.98 5.14 -16.34
CA GLU A 326 7.49 6.50 -16.12
C GLU A 326 6.09 6.51 -15.53
N ILE A 327 5.21 5.63 -16.03
CA ILE A 327 3.89 5.39 -15.46
C ILE A 327 4.02 4.92 -14.01
N MET A 328 4.88 3.93 -13.72
CA MET A 328 5.10 3.45 -12.35
C MET A 328 5.51 4.57 -11.38
N VAL A 329 6.45 5.41 -11.79
CA VAL A 329 6.91 6.54 -10.97
C VAL A 329 5.78 7.53 -10.74
N LYS A 330 4.99 7.86 -11.76
CA LYS A 330 3.84 8.76 -11.64
C LYS A 330 2.81 8.20 -10.65
N GLU A 331 2.49 6.92 -10.75
CA GLU A 331 1.50 6.25 -9.89
C GLU A 331 1.99 6.10 -8.44
N ALA A 332 3.29 5.83 -8.23
CA ALA A 332 3.88 5.83 -6.89
C ALA A 332 3.83 7.22 -6.25
N ILE A 333 4.13 8.28 -7.02
CA ILE A 333 4.03 9.67 -6.55
C ILE A 333 2.57 10.04 -6.22
N LYS A 334 1.62 9.65 -7.09
CA LYS A 334 0.18 9.80 -6.84
C LYS A 334 -0.22 9.08 -5.55
N ALA A 335 0.32 7.89 -5.28
CA ALA A 335 0.06 7.17 -4.04
C ALA A 335 0.63 7.87 -2.79
N CYS A 336 1.74 8.60 -2.89
CA CYS A 336 2.23 9.47 -1.80
C CYS A 336 1.35 10.70 -1.60
N GLN A 337 0.80 11.25 -2.69
CA GLN A 337 -0.12 12.38 -2.60
C GLN A 337 -1.46 11.94 -2.01
N VAL A 338 -2.02 10.81 -2.43
CA VAL A 338 -3.43 10.48 -2.17
C VAL A 338 -3.61 9.39 -1.12
N GLY A 339 -2.66 8.45 -1.01
CA GLY A 339 -2.76 7.25 -0.18
C GLY A 339 -1.94 7.30 1.11
N LYS A 340 -1.65 6.11 1.66
CA LYS A 340 -0.85 5.92 2.91
C LYS A 340 0.66 5.94 2.68
N CYS A 341 1.10 6.05 1.43
CA CYS A 341 2.50 5.88 1.08
C CYS A 341 3.35 7.05 1.60
N SER A 342 4.36 6.73 2.39
CA SER A 342 5.34 7.69 2.93
C SER A 342 6.75 7.48 2.38
N ASP A 343 7.00 6.35 1.70
CA ASP A 343 8.32 5.97 1.20
C ASP A 343 8.25 5.38 -0.21
N ILE A 344 9.15 5.82 -1.09
CA ILE A 344 9.37 5.22 -2.41
C ILE A 344 10.84 4.80 -2.50
N THR A 345 11.06 3.59 -2.98
CA THR A 345 12.39 3.03 -3.20
C THR A 345 12.48 2.49 -4.63
N PHE A 346 13.54 2.81 -5.36
CA PHE A 346 13.76 2.27 -6.70
C PHE A 346 14.77 1.12 -6.62
N VAL A 347 14.41 -0.07 -7.07
CA VAL A 347 15.28 -1.25 -7.03
C VAL A 347 15.65 -1.65 -8.46
N ILE A 348 16.95 -1.58 -8.76
CA ILE A 348 17.49 -1.99 -10.06
C ILE A 348 18.02 -3.41 -9.90
N THR A 349 17.41 -4.37 -10.57
CA THR A 349 17.78 -5.79 -10.49
C THR A 349 18.75 -6.18 -11.60
N LYS A 350 19.38 -7.36 -11.43
CA LYS A 350 20.23 -8.02 -12.43
C LYS A 350 21.47 -7.22 -12.84
N ILE A 351 22.07 -6.47 -11.91
CA ILE A 351 23.33 -5.74 -12.17
C ILE A 351 24.48 -6.68 -12.56
N ASP A 352 24.37 -7.96 -12.29
CA ASP A 352 25.30 -9.01 -12.75
C ASP A 352 25.32 -9.21 -14.28
N LYS A 353 24.41 -8.58 -15.02
CA LYS A 353 24.37 -8.60 -16.49
C LYS A 353 25.23 -7.52 -17.15
N ILE A 354 25.89 -6.65 -16.37
CA ILE A 354 26.72 -5.58 -16.94
C ILE A 354 27.93 -6.22 -17.63
N ASP A 355 28.17 -5.81 -18.87
CA ASP A 355 29.29 -6.26 -19.69
C ASP A 355 30.48 -5.30 -19.60
N VAL A 356 31.69 -5.86 -19.50
CA VAL A 356 32.93 -5.08 -19.32
C VAL A 356 33.26 -4.28 -20.58
N ASP A 357 33.04 -4.83 -21.77
CA ASP A 357 33.33 -4.11 -23.01
C ASP A 357 32.35 -2.95 -23.23
N GLU A 358 31.07 -3.13 -22.88
CA GLU A 358 30.08 -2.04 -22.87
C GLU A 358 30.47 -0.94 -21.85
N TYR A 359 30.94 -1.34 -20.67
CA TYR A 359 31.46 -0.42 -19.66
C TYR A 359 32.66 0.38 -20.17
N LEU A 360 33.67 -0.27 -20.75
CA LEU A 360 34.86 0.39 -21.28
C LEU A 360 34.53 1.33 -22.45
N ARG A 361 33.58 0.97 -23.31
CA ARG A 361 33.11 1.85 -24.41
C ARG A 361 32.42 3.10 -23.89
N SER A 362 31.63 2.97 -22.83
CA SER A 362 30.95 4.11 -22.19
C SER A 362 31.90 4.95 -21.31
N HIS A 363 33.07 4.40 -20.94
CA HIS A 363 34.07 5.04 -20.11
C HIS A 363 35.47 5.04 -20.77
N PRO A 364 35.72 5.87 -21.80
CA PRO A 364 37.00 5.88 -22.53
C PRO A 364 38.24 6.19 -21.69
N GLY A 365 38.06 6.76 -20.48
CA GLY A 365 39.12 7.04 -19.52
C GLY A 365 39.37 5.94 -18.47
N ALA A 366 38.60 4.84 -18.50
CA ALA A 366 38.80 3.69 -17.62
C ALA A 366 40.02 2.86 -18.07
N SER A 367 40.69 2.19 -17.12
CA SER A 367 41.78 1.27 -17.44
C SER A 367 41.28 0.11 -18.31
N ARG A 368 42.07 -0.32 -19.30
CA ARG A 368 41.73 -1.47 -20.15
C ARG A 368 41.74 -2.81 -19.38
N ASP A 369 42.40 -2.84 -18.22
CA ASP A 369 42.51 -4.02 -17.35
C ASP A 369 41.47 -4.03 -16.21
N VAL A 370 40.38 -3.27 -16.35
CA VAL A 370 39.29 -3.23 -15.34
C VAL A 370 38.69 -4.62 -15.15
N SER A 371 38.61 -5.07 -13.90
CA SER A 371 37.96 -6.34 -13.57
C SER A 371 36.44 -6.25 -13.78
N ASN A 372 35.78 -7.39 -14.03
CA ASN A 372 34.32 -7.42 -14.16
C ASN A 372 33.62 -6.88 -12.90
N ARG A 373 34.15 -7.19 -11.72
CA ARG A 373 33.65 -6.67 -10.44
C ARG A 373 33.71 -5.14 -10.41
N ASP A 374 34.84 -4.55 -10.80
CA ASP A 374 35.02 -3.09 -10.77
C ASP A 374 34.12 -2.39 -11.81
N ALA A 375 33.93 -2.99 -12.99
CA ALA A 375 32.97 -2.49 -13.98
C ALA A 375 31.54 -2.46 -13.42
N ILE A 376 31.09 -3.56 -12.80
CA ILE A 376 29.76 -3.64 -12.17
C ILE A 376 29.62 -2.58 -11.06
N LEU A 377 30.63 -2.43 -10.19
CA LEU A 377 30.60 -1.47 -9.10
C LEU A 377 30.61 -0.01 -9.59
N GLY A 378 31.38 0.28 -10.65
CA GLY A 378 31.42 1.59 -11.30
C GLY A 378 30.05 1.97 -11.88
N THR A 379 29.46 1.09 -12.70
CA THR A 379 28.12 1.31 -13.27
C THR A 379 27.05 1.39 -12.18
N LYS A 380 27.13 0.56 -11.14
CA LYS A 380 26.22 0.61 -9.98
C LYS A 380 26.19 2.00 -9.34
N GLN A 381 27.36 2.60 -9.12
CA GLN A 381 27.45 3.95 -8.54
C GLN A 381 26.89 5.03 -9.47
N GLU A 382 27.14 4.91 -10.78
CA GLU A 382 26.57 5.82 -11.79
C GLU A 382 25.05 5.73 -11.84
N LEU A 383 24.51 4.50 -11.91
CA LEU A 383 23.06 4.23 -11.93
C LEU A 383 22.39 4.79 -10.67
N LYS A 384 22.97 4.55 -9.50
CA LYS A 384 22.47 5.06 -8.23
C LYS A 384 22.40 6.59 -8.24
N THR A 385 23.46 7.25 -8.70
CA THR A 385 23.54 8.73 -8.76
C THR A 385 22.55 9.31 -9.77
N ARG A 386 22.58 8.82 -11.02
CA ARG A 386 21.77 9.33 -12.13
C ARG A 386 20.28 9.11 -11.87
N LYS A 387 19.90 7.91 -11.43
CA LYS A 387 18.49 7.58 -11.16
C LYS A 387 17.96 8.31 -9.93
N THR A 388 18.77 8.49 -8.88
CA THR A 388 18.41 9.31 -7.71
C THR A 388 18.10 10.75 -8.13
N ARG A 389 18.96 11.35 -8.97
CA ARG A 389 18.72 12.70 -9.50
C ARG A 389 17.41 12.78 -10.29
N THR A 390 17.20 11.89 -11.26
CA THR A 390 15.97 11.88 -12.08
C THR A 390 14.72 11.67 -11.22
N LEU A 391 14.76 10.76 -10.24
CA LEU A 391 13.62 10.49 -9.37
C LEU A 391 13.30 11.70 -8.49
N ARG A 392 14.31 12.35 -7.91
CA ARG A 392 14.13 13.59 -7.13
C ARG A 392 13.57 14.73 -7.98
N GLU A 393 14.04 14.90 -9.22
CA GLU A 393 13.50 15.91 -10.15
C GLU A 393 12.03 15.65 -10.48
N LYS A 394 11.63 14.39 -10.72
CA LYS A 394 10.23 14.03 -10.96
C LYS A 394 9.38 14.25 -9.70
N MET A 395 9.85 13.83 -8.53
CA MET A 395 9.16 14.05 -7.26
C MET A 395 9.01 15.54 -6.95
N LYS A 396 10.02 16.39 -7.18
CA LYS A 396 9.96 17.84 -6.92
C LYS A 396 8.92 18.60 -7.76
N ARG A 397 8.51 18.04 -8.92
CA ARG A 397 7.46 18.65 -9.76
C ARG A 397 6.06 18.44 -9.19
N SER A 398 5.88 17.36 -8.44
CA SER A 398 4.57 16.87 -7.96
C SER A 398 4.42 16.95 -6.44
N LEU A 399 5.51 16.84 -5.69
CA LEU A 399 5.55 16.85 -4.23
C LEU A 399 6.14 18.17 -3.70
N PRO A 400 5.74 18.60 -2.50
CA PRO A 400 6.36 19.74 -1.82
C PRO A 400 7.88 19.58 -1.68
N SER A 401 8.64 20.67 -1.82
CA SER A 401 10.12 20.68 -1.88
C SER A 401 10.84 20.15 -0.63
N ASP A 402 10.14 20.11 0.49
CA ASP A 402 10.55 19.73 1.84
C ASP A 402 10.09 18.33 2.24
N ALA A 403 9.35 17.62 1.38
CA ALA A 403 8.86 16.28 1.68
C ALA A 403 9.99 15.34 2.14
N GLU A 404 9.80 14.62 3.25
CA GLU A 404 10.81 13.71 3.85
C GLU A 404 11.43 12.74 2.82
N ILE A 405 10.60 12.26 1.89
CA ILE A 405 11.03 11.37 0.81
C ILE A 405 12.10 11.99 -0.10
N LEU A 406 12.10 13.32 -0.27
CA LEU A 406 13.13 14.05 -1.03
C LEU A 406 14.45 14.16 -0.26
N GLN A 407 14.39 14.10 1.08
CA GLN A 407 15.55 14.19 1.98
C GLN A 407 16.22 12.82 2.21
N LYS A 408 15.55 11.73 1.81
CA LYS A 408 16.08 10.37 1.90
C LYS A 408 17.43 10.23 1.19
N GLN A 409 18.42 9.69 1.89
CA GLN A 409 19.78 9.49 1.37
C GLN A 409 19.81 8.44 0.25
N ASP A 410 19.29 7.24 0.51
CA ASP A 410 19.27 6.13 -0.44
C ASP A 410 17.89 5.93 -1.07
N LEU A 411 17.68 6.49 -2.25
CA LEU A 411 16.45 6.30 -3.02
C LEU A 411 16.53 5.10 -3.98
N VAL A 412 17.75 4.67 -4.34
CA VAL A 412 18.00 3.70 -5.39
C VAL A 412 18.92 2.61 -4.88
N PHE A 413 18.52 1.35 -5.07
CA PHE A 413 19.29 0.16 -4.69
C PHE A 413 19.53 -0.73 -5.92
N PRO A 414 20.71 -0.69 -6.54
CA PRO A 414 21.09 -1.65 -7.57
C PRO A 414 21.54 -2.97 -6.93
N VAL A 415 20.81 -4.04 -7.21
CA VAL A 415 20.94 -5.36 -6.57
C VAL A 415 21.16 -6.49 -7.56
N SER A 416 21.88 -7.53 -7.12
CA SER A 416 21.95 -8.81 -7.82
C SER A 416 21.48 -9.94 -6.90
N ALA A 417 20.35 -10.55 -7.25
CA ALA A 417 19.88 -11.76 -6.58
C ALA A 417 20.74 -12.97 -6.95
N LYS A 418 21.22 -13.07 -8.20
CA LYS A 418 22.04 -14.19 -8.68
C LYS A 418 23.35 -14.27 -7.90
N GLU A 419 24.10 -13.17 -7.87
CA GLU A 419 25.39 -13.11 -7.18
C GLU A 419 25.25 -13.26 -5.65
N TYR A 420 24.11 -12.86 -5.07
CA TYR A 420 23.86 -13.08 -3.64
C TYR A 420 23.81 -14.59 -3.28
N TRP A 421 23.26 -15.42 -4.16
CA TRP A 421 23.19 -16.87 -3.96
C TRP A 421 24.45 -17.58 -4.46
N ASP A 422 24.98 -17.15 -5.61
CA ASP A 422 26.13 -17.75 -6.29
C ASP A 422 27.23 -16.68 -6.45
N LEU A 423 28.13 -16.59 -5.45
CA LEU A 423 29.16 -15.55 -5.35
C LEU A 423 30.30 -15.76 -6.36
N THR A 424 30.04 -15.46 -7.63
CA THR A 424 31.01 -15.65 -8.72
C THR A 424 31.89 -14.42 -8.94
N VAL A 425 31.30 -13.23 -8.89
CA VAL A 425 31.97 -11.96 -9.23
C VAL A 425 31.85 -10.96 -8.07
N LEU A 426 30.67 -10.87 -7.44
CA LEU A 426 30.39 -9.90 -6.39
C LEU A 426 30.44 -10.55 -5.00
N THR A 427 30.86 -9.79 -3.98
CA THR A 427 30.66 -10.22 -2.60
C THR A 427 29.20 -10.02 -2.17
N ARG A 428 28.79 -10.58 -1.03
CA ARG A 428 27.42 -10.38 -0.52
C ARG A 428 27.13 -8.92 -0.24
N GLU A 429 28.12 -8.15 0.19
CA GLU A 429 28.02 -6.71 0.45
C GLU A 429 27.82 -5.94 -0.86
N ASP A 430 28.54 -6.32 -1.91
CA ASP A 430 28.44 -5.72 -3.23
C ASP A 430 27.04 -5.88 -3.86
N THR A 431 26.31 -6.94 -3.51
CA THR A 431 24.95 -7.21 -4.04
C THR A 431 23.87 -6.25 -3.55
N GLU A 432 24.14 -5.43 -2.53
CA GLU A 432 23.20 -4.48 -1.90
C GLU A 432 21.92 -5.07 -1.27
N ILE A 433 21.69 -6.39 -1.33
CA ILE A 433 20.55 -7.06 -0.71
C ILE A 433 20.49 -6.79 0.80
N ASN A 434 21.65 -6.77 1.47
CA ASN A 434 21.73 -6.47 2.90
C ASN A 434 21.38 -5.00 3.21
N GLY A 435 21.78 -4.06 2.35
CA GLY A 435 21.38 -2.65 2.45
C GLY A 435 19.86 -2.47 2.30
N LEU A 436 19.27 -3.22 1.36
CA LEU A 436 17.82 -3.22 1.16
C LEU A 436 17.06 -3.82 2.36
N ARG A 437 17.58 -4.89 2.98
CA ARG A 437 17.04 -5.41 4.26
C ARG A 437 17.18 -4.40 5.41
N ALA A 438 18.31 -3.71 5.51
CA ALA A 438 18.51 -2.66 6.51
C ALA A 438 17.49 -1.51 6.32
N HIS A 439 17.19 -1.14 5.07
CA HIS A 439 16.13 -0.17 4.76
C HIS A 439 14.76 -0.64 5.26
N VAL A 440 14.39 -1.91 5.03
CA VAL A 440 13.14 -2.50 5.56
C VAL A 440 13.09 -2.41 7.08
N ARG A 441 14.17 -2.78 7.78
CA ARG A 441 14.24 -2.74 9.25
C ARG A 441 14.11 -1.32 9.78
N LYS A 442 14.80 -0.36 9.18
CA LYS A 442 14.70 1.06 9.56
C LYS A 442 13.26 1.56 9.43
N LEU A 443 12.65 1.35 8.27
CA LEU A 443 11.26 1.74 8.02
C LEU A 443 10.28 1.09 9.00
N TYR A 444 10.48 -0.20 9.31
CA TYR A 444 9.70 -0.93 10.30
C TYR A 444 9.86 -0.36 11.71
N LEU A 445 11.10 -0.10 12.15
CA LEU A 445 11.37 0.45 13.49
C LEU A 445 10.78 1.86 13.66
N ASP A 446 10.87 2.70 12.63
CA ASP A 446 10.31 4.05 12.65
C ASP A 446 8.77 4.01 12.69
N THR A 447 8.16 3.12 11.90
CA THR A 447 6.70 2.90 11.90
C THR A 447 6.21 2.37 13.25
N LYS A 448 6.86 1.35 13.80
CA LYS A 448 6.50 0.78 15.12
C LYS A 448 6.69 1.79 16.24
N ARG A 449 7.75 2.60 16.19
CA ARG A 449 7.97 3.68 17.16
C ARG A 449 6.80 4.66 17.16
N SER A 450 6.41 5.15 15.98
CA SER A 450 5.30 6.09 15.84
C SER A 450 3.98 5.51 16.36
N GLN A 451 3.65 4.28 15.97
CA GLN A 451 2.41 3.63 16.41
C GLN A 451 2.41 3.32 17.92
N LEU A 452 3.56 2.94 18.51
CA LEU A 452 3.69 2.70 19.94
C LEU A 452 3.57 3.99 20.74
N GLN A 453 4.20 5.08 20.28
CA GLN A 453 4.03 6.41 20.88
C GLN A 453 2.55 6.82 20.86
N ASP A 454 1.86 6.57 19.76
CA ASP A 454 0.43 6.85 19.64
C ASP A 454 -0.41 6.04 20.61
N TYR A 455 -0.15 4.74 20.71
CA TYR A 455 -0.83 3.84 21.64
C TYR A 455 -0.61 4.26 23.10
N MET A 456 0.62 4.61 23.47
CA MET A 456 0.95 5.08 24.81
C MET A 456 0.28 6.41 25.14
N LYS A 457 0.21 7.35 24.19
CA LYS A 457 -0.55 8.60 24.36
C LYS A 457 -2.03 8.32 24.61
N GLU A 458 -2.63 7.38 23.88
CA GLU A 458 -4.03 6.99 24.10
C GLU A 458 -4.26 6.37 25.49
N ILE A 459 -3.31 5.56 26.00
CA ILE A 459 -3.36 5.00 27.36
C ILE A 459 -3.24 6.09 28.43
N LEU A 460 -2.34 7.05 28.25
CA LEU A 460 -2.16 8.15 29.21
C LEU A 460 -3.43 8.97 29.38
N VAL A 461 -4.21 9.15 28.32
CA VAL A 461 -5.49 9.87 28.39
C VAL A 461 -6.48 9.13 29.30
N VAL A 462 -6.54 7.80 29.21
CA VAL A 462 -7.40 6.96 30.07
C VAL A 462 -7.03 7.19 31.54
N PHE A 463 -5.75 7.19 31.86
CA PHE A 463 -5.31 7.39 33.24
C PHE A 463 -5.49 8.82 33.72
N SER A 464 -5.21 9.82 32.87
CA SER A 464 -5.53 11.22 33.19
C SER A 464 -7.02 11.40 33.49
N LEU A 465 -7.90 10.68 32.78
CA LEU A 465 -9.33 10.69 33.05
C LEU A 465 -9.68 10.04 34.40
N VAL A 466 -9.03 8.93 34.75
CA VAL A 466 -9.20 8.29 36.07
C VAL A 466 -8.75 9.25 37.18
N ASP A 467 -7.63 9.94 37.00
CA ASP A 467 -7.14 10.95 37.96
C ASP A 467 -8.12 12.13 38.12
N VAL A 468 -8.81 12.52 37.05
CA VAL A 468 -9.89 13.52 37.11
C VAL A 468 -11.02 13.05 38.04
N TYR A 469 -11.44 11.79 37.95
CA TYR A 469 -12.51 11.26 38.80
C TYR A 469 -12.11 11.09 40.27
N HIS A 470 -10.83 10.82 40.56
CA HIS A 470 -10.32 10.70 41.93
C HIS A 470 -10.04 12.05 42.60
N SER A 471 -10.00 13.15 41.83
CA SER A 471 -9.71 14.47 42.40
C SER A 471 -10.87 14.96 43.30
N THR A 472 -10.57 15.17 44.58
CA THR A 472 -11.54 15.49 45.66
C THR A 472 -11.96 16.95 45.76
N GLN A 473 -11.51 17.82 44.84
CA GLN A 473 -11.81 19.25 44.91
C GLN A 473 -13.18 19.59 44.32
N LEU A 474 -13.88 20.50 45.01
CA LEU A 474 -15.17 21.08 44.64
C LEU A 474 -15.22 21.42 43.15
N ASN A 475 -16.32 21.00 42.52
CA ASN A 475 -16.46 21.11 41.08
C ASN A 475 -16.39 22.57 40.61
N PRO A 476 -15.71 22.85 39.48
CA PRO A 476 -15.76 24.16 38.86
C PRO A 476 -17.22 24.56 38.58
N ASN A 477 -17.53 25.84 38.79
CA ASN A 477 -18.83 26.43 38.49
C ASN A 477 -19.28 26.03 37.06
N PRO A 478 -20.53 25.56 36.83
CA PRO A 478 -21.05 25.21 35.50
C PRO A 478 -20.83 26.32 34.44
N VAL A 479 -20.72 27.57 34.89
CA VAL A 479 -20.32 28.73 34.07
C VAL A 479 -19.06 28.49 33.23
N TYR A 480 -18.05 27.76 33.72
CA TYR A 480 -16.81 27.50 32.96
C TYR A 480 -17.00 26.52 31.81
N LYS A 481 -17.90 25.54 31.97
CA LYS A 481 -18.23 24.61 30.88
C LYS A 481 -18.91 25.36 29.75
N ASP A 482 -19.81 26.28 30.07
CA ASP A 482 -20.52 27.10 29.09
C ASP A 482 -19.58 28.11 28.40
N GLU A 483 -18.67 28.74 29.16
CA GLU A 483 -17.63 29.61 28.61
C GLU A 483 -16.72 28.86 27.62
N LEU A 484 -16.24 27.67 28.02
CA LEU A 484 -15.42 26.82 27.16
C LEU A 484 -16.19 26.32 25.94
N SER A 485 -17.46 25.93 26.09
CA SER A 485 -18.29 25.48 24.97
C SER A 485 -18.51 26.60 23.95
N THR A 486 -18.74 27.82 24.43
CA THR A 486 -18.86 29.02 23.59
C THR A 486 -17.55 29.29 22.85
N PHE A 487 -16.42 29.29 23.57
CA PHE A 487 -15.09 29.45 22.98
C PHE A 487 -14.79 28.37 21.92
N MET A 488 -15.11 27.10 22.19
CA MET A 488 -14.91 26.02 21.22
C MET A 488 -15.74 26.25 19.96
N SER A 489 -17.01 26.63 20.11
CA SER A 489 -17.89 26.92 18.98
C SER A 489 -17.34 28.05 18.10
N GLU A 490 -16.85 29.13 18.72
CA GLU A 490 -16.21 30.24 18.00
C GLU A 490 -14.94 29.80 17.26
N LYS A 491 -14.06 29.03 17.93
CA LYS A 491 -12.81 28.56 17.31
C LYS A 491 -13.03 27.53 16.21
N ILE A 492 -14.02 26.66 16.37
CA ILE A 492 -14.44 25.71 15.33
C ILE A 492 -14.97 26.49 14.11
N LYS A 493 -15.74 27.57 14.33
CA LYS A 493 -16.18 28.45 13.24
C LYS A 493 -14.99 29.13 12.52
N THR A 494 -14.01 29.65 13.26
CA THR A 494 -12.80 30.22 12.65
C THR A 494 -11.99 29.16 11.87
N LEU A 495 -11.92 27.92 12.38
CA LEU A 495 -11.29 26.82 11.67
C LEU A 495 -12.03 26.46 10.37
N LYS A 496 -13.37 26.45 10.41
CA LYS A 496 -14.24 26.24 9.23
C LYS A 496 -13.94 27.29 8.16
N GLU A 497 -13.98 28.57 8.51
CA GLU A 497 -13.67 29.67 7.59
C GLU A 497 -12.25 29.55 7.01
N SER A 498 -11.25 29.21 7.84
CA SER A 498 -9.88 28.99 7.36
C SER A 498 -9.74 27.78 6.44
N THR A 499 -10.53 26.73 6.66
CA THR A 499 -10.54 25.50 5.86
C THR A 499 -11.19 25.78 4.51
N GLU A 500 -12.31 26.52 4.49
CA GLU A 500 -12.98 26.98 3.27
C GLU A 500 -12.07 27.85 2.41
N VAL A 501 -11.33 28.79 3.02
CA VAL A 501 -10.31 29.58 2.30
C VAL A 501 -9.22 28.70 1.71
N SER A 502 -8.77 27.68 2.44
CA SER A 502 -7.72 26.76 1.97
C SER A 502 -8.19 25.90 0.80
N PHE A 503 -9.42 25.37 0.87
CA PHE A 503 -10.02 24.58 -0.20
C PHE A 503 -10.44 25.43 -1.40
N GLY A 504 -10.84 26.69 -1.19
CA GLY A 504 -11.13 27.65 -2.25
C GLY A 504 -9.94 27.92 -3.19
N LEU A 505 -8.71 27.63 -2.77
CA LEU A 505 -7.53 27.69 -3.65
C LEU A 505 -7.61 26.69 -4.81
N MET A 506 -8.46 25.67 -4.74
CA MET A 506 -8.67 24.69 -5.82
C MET A 506 -9.53 25.25 -6.96
N ASP A 507 -10.31 26.31 -6.74
CA ASP A 507 -11.29 26.78 -7.73
C ASP A 507 -10.65 27.21 -9.04
N GLU A 508 -9.61 28.05 -8.99
CA GLU A 508 -8.91 28.53 -10.18
C GLU A 508 -8.20 27.40 -10.94
N PRO A 509 -7.38 26.53 -10.31
CA PRO A 509 -6.81 25.34 -10.95
C PRO A 509 -7.87 24.44 -11.59
N LEU A 510 -9.01 24.22 -10.94
CA LEU A 510 -10.09 23.41 -11.50
C LEU A 510 -10.74 24.09 -12.71
N ILE A 511 -10.97 25.41 -12.67
CA ILE A 511 -11.50 26.17 -13.82
C ILE A 511 -10.54 26.07 -15.02
N ASN A 512 -9.23 26.21 -14.77
CA ASN A 512 -8.21 26.09 -15.80
C ASN A 512 -8.12 24.65 -16.33
N GLY A 513 -8.22 23.66 -15.44
CA GLY A 513 -8.30 22.24 -15.78
C GLY A 513 -9.50 21.91 -16.67
N VAL A 514 -10.68 22.44 -16.35
CA VAL A 514 -11.90 22.27 -17.16
C VAL A 514 -11.74 22.88 -18.55
N LYS A 515 -11.18 24.11 -18.65
CA LYS A 515 -10.85 24.72 -19.95
C LYS A 515 -9.86 23.87 -20.74
N SER A 516 -8.82 23.36 -20.08
CA SER A 516 -7.81 22.46 -20.67
C SER A 516 -8.44 21.17 -21.19
N ALA A 517 -9.34 20.56 -20.43
CA ALA A 517 -10.07 19.34 -20.81
C ALA A 517 -10.99 19.58 -22.01
N ARG A 518 -11.76 20.68 -22.02
CA ARG A 518 -12.60 21.10 -23.16
C ARG A 518 -11.81 21.30 -24.44
N ASN A 519 -10.58 21.80 -24.36
CA ASN A 519 -9.73 22.00 -25.54
C ASN A 519 -9.05 20.72 -26.01
N LYS A 520 -8.83 19.75 -25.11
CA LYS A 520 -8.01 18.55 -25.38
C LYS A 520 -8.81 17.26 -25.55
N TYR A 521 -10.09 17.19 -25.18
CA TYR A 521 -10.84 15.93 -25.16
C TYR A 521 -10.86 15.21 -26.51
N LYS A 522 -11.11 15.92 -27.63
CA LYS A 522 -11.11 15.31 -28.97
C LYS A 522 -9.77 14.63 -29.27
N LYS A 523 -8.67 15.37 -29.09
CA LYS A 523 -7.30 14.86 -29.26
C LYS A 523 -6.99 13.70 -28.34
N ASN A 524 -7.48 13.72 -27.10
CA ASN A 524 -7.26 12.67 -26.12
C ASN A 524 -8.00 11.38 -26.49
N ILE A 525 -9.26 11.48 -26.92
CA ILE A 525 -10.04 10.33 -27.41
C ILE A 525 -9.49 9.80 -28.74
N GLU A 526 -9.08 10.68 -29.65
CA GLU A 526 -8.41 10.27 -30.89
C GLU A 526 -7.13 9.48 -30.61
N LYS A 527 -6.31 9.90 -29.62
CA LYS A 527 -5.14 9.11 -29.20
C LYS A 527 -5.52 7.72 -28.74
N VAL A 528 -6.63 7.56 -28.01
CA VAL A 528 -7.16 6.24 -27.62
C VAL A 528 -7.53 5.45 -28.87
N PHE A 529 -8.24 6.05 -29.82
CA PHE A 529 -8.65 5.37 -31.05
C PHE A 529 -7.50 5.01 -31.99
N MET A 530 -6.41 5.78 -31.95
CA MET A 530 -5.20 5.57 -32.75
C MET A 530 -4.38 4.38 -32.26
N GLN A 531 -4.57 3.91 -31.02
CA GLN A 531 -3.87 2.73 -30.49
C GLN A 531 -4.19 1.47 -31.32
N GLY A 532 -5.38 1.39 -31.92
CA GLY A 532 -5.79 0.30 -32.79
C GLY A 532 -5.93 0.68 -34.27
N LYS A 533 -5.22 1.71 -34.76
CA LYS A 533 -5.36 2.19 -36.15
C LYS A 533 -5.11 1.09 -37.19
N THR A 534 -4.19 0.17 -36.91
CA THR A 534 -3.75 -0.88 -37.83
C THR A 534 -4.31 -2.26 -37.50
N SER A 535 -5.21 -2.39 -36.52
CA SER A 535 -5.69 -3.69 -36.06
C SER A 535 -7.17 -3.90 -36.38
N SER A 536 -7.45 -5.03 -37.03
CA SER A 536 -8.79 -5.51 -37.35
C SER A 536 -9.61 -5.87 -36.09
N GLY A 537 -8.94 -6.27 -34.99
CA GLY A 537 -9.53 -6.71 -33.71
C GLY A 537 -9.85 -5.59 -32.71
N PHE A 538 -9.42 -4.35 -32.96
CA PHE A 538 -9.58 -3.24 -31.99
C PHE A 538 -11.04 -2.94 -31.62
N HIS A 539 -11.99 -3.27 -32.50
CA HIS A 539 -13.41 -3.10 -32.23
C HIS A 539 -13.89 -3.92 -31.03
N ARG A 540 -13.34 -5.13 -30.82
CA ARG A 540 -13.66 -5.98 -29.66
C ARG A 540 -13.09 -5.37 -28.38
N THR A 541 -11.87 -4.88 -28.43
CA THR A 541 -11.25 -4.14 -27.32
C THR A 541 -12.08 -2.92 -26.95
N LEU A 542 -12.49 -2.08 -27.92
CA LEU A 542 -13.36 -0.93 -27.65
C LEU A 542 -14.72 -1.32 -27.09
N LYS A 543 -15.34 -2.39 -27.60
CA LYS A 543 -16.59 -2.91 -27.03
C LYS A 543 -16.39 -3.34 -25.57
N ALA A 544 -15.27 -3.98 -25.25
CA ALA A 544 -14.93 -4.38 -23.89
C ALA A 544 -14.60 -3.19 -22.97
N VAL A 545 -14.01 -2.11 -23.51
CA VAL A 545 -13.89 -0.80 -22.82
C VAL A 545 -15.27 -0.28 -22.44
N CYS A 546 -16.22 -0.28 -23.37
CA CYS A 546 -17.58 0.19 -23.12
C CYS A 546 -18.32 -0.67 -22.09
N VAL A 547 -18.32 -2.00 -22.23
CA VAL A 547 -18.96 -2.91 -21.26
C VAL A 547 -18.42 -2.70 -19.85
N ARG A 548 -17.14 -2.36 -19.73
CA ARG A 548 -16.48 -2.10 -18.44
C ARG A 548 -16.35 -0.60 -18.15
N LYS A 549 -17.37 0.16 -18.53
CA LYS A 549 -17.58 1.57 -18.16
C LYS A 549 -16.36 2.46 -18.43
N GLY A 550 -15.76 2.31 -19.61
CA GLY A 550 -14.66 3.16 -20.07
C GLY A 550 -13.26 2.65 -19.72
N VAL A 551 -13.12 1.48 -19.09
CA VAL A 551 -11.83 0.95 -18.65
C VAL A 551 -11.63 -0.51 -19.09
N TYR A 552 -10.58 -0.78 -19.86
CA TYR A 552 -10.21 -2.14 -20.24
C TYR A 552 -8.72 -2.29 -20.47
N VAL A 553 -8.17 -3.44 -20.09
CA VAL A 553 -6.77 -3.79 -20.26
C VAL A 553 -6.70 -4.89 -21.30
N SER A 554 -6.09 -4.57 -22.43
CA SER A 554 -5.90 -5.51 -23.53
C SER A 554 -4.49 -6.07 -23.52
N ARG A 555 -4.35 -7.34 -23.92
CA ARG A 555 -3.06 -7.97 -24.22
C ARG A 555 -2.30 -7.23 -25.32
N VAL A 556 -3.04 -6.66 -26.28
CA VAL A 556 -2.46 -6.05 -27.50
C VAL A 556 -2.28 -4.54 -27.34
N PHE A 557 -3.27 -3.86 -26.74
CA PHE A 557 -3.31 -2.39 -26.70
C PHE A 557 -2.97 -1.78 -25.33
N SER A 558 -2.56 -2.60 -24.35
CA SER A 558 -2.34 -2.17 -22.95
C SER A 558 -3.62 -1.62 -22.29
N ARG A 559 -3.50 -0.85 -21.20
CA ARG A 559 -4.65 -0.26 -20.50
C ARG A 559 -5.22 0.91 -21.29
N ILE A 560 -6.50 0.80 -21.61
CA ILE A 560 -7.36 1.86 -22.11
C ILE A 560 -8.25 2.34 -20.97
N ASP A 561 -8.14 3.62 -20.63
CA ASP A 561 -8.89 4.26 -19.57
C ASP A 561 -9.42 5.60 -20.08
N ILE A 562 -10.63 5.58 -20.64
CA ILE A 562 -11.26 6.77 -21.24
C ILE A 562 -11.53 7.81 -20.15
N ASN A 563 -11.97 7.38 -18.97
CA ASN A 563 -12.31 8.28 -17.86
C ASN A 563 -11.09 9.07 -17.40
N ASN A 564 -9.97 8.39 -17.09
CA ASN A 564 -8.73 9.05 -16.73
C ASN A 564 -8.15 9.87 -17.90
N CYS A 565 -8.28 9.41 -19.15
CA CYS A 565 -7.82 10.16 -20.31
C CYS A 565 -8.53 11.51 -20.49
N LEU A 566 -9.81 11.57 -20.13
CA LEU A 566 -10.62 12.78 -20.12
C LEU A 566 -10.38 13.65 -18.88
N ALA A 567 -10.09 13.04 -17.73
CA ALA A 567 -9.79 13.74 -16.47
C ALA A 567 -8.36 14.28 -16.38
N GLU A 568 -7.39 13.68 -17.09
CA GLU A 568 -5.96 14.01 -17.00
C GLU A 568 -5.65 15.50 -17.17
N PRO A 569 -6.27 16.24 -18.12
CA PRO A 569 -6.01 17.67 -18.26
C PRO A 569 -6.44 18.49 -17.04
N ILE A 570 -7.41 17.99 -16.25
CA ILE A 570 -7.80 18.59 -14.98
C ILE A 570 -6.78 18.24 -13.91
N TYR A 571 -6.38 16.96 -13.81
CA TYR A 571 -5.38 16.50 -12.85
C TYR A 571 -4.06 17.26 -12.97
N ALA A 572 -3.59 17.48 -14.20
CA ALA A 572 -2.35 18.19 -14.48
C ALA A 572 -2.33 19.63 -13.91
N GLU A 573 -3.48 20.31 -13.86
CA GLU A 573 -3.58 21.68 -13.34
C GLU A 573 -3.73 21.70 -11.81
N ILE A 574 -4.35 20.68 -11.21
CA ILE A 574 -4.66 20.69 -9.76
C ILE A 574 -3.58 20.04 -8.88
N GLU A 575 -2.72 19.18 -9.45
CA GLU A 575 -1.81 18.31 -8.68
C GLU A 575 -0.96 19.08 -7.66
N ALA A 576 -0.35 20.20 -8.08
CA ALA A 576 0.49 21.03 -7.21
C ALA A 576 -0.30 21.69 -6.07
N THR A 577 -1.49 22.23 -6.36
CA THR A 577 -2.35 22.89 -5.37
C THR A 577 -2.91 21.87 -4.37
N PHE A 578 -3.35 20.71 -4.86
CA PHE A 578 -3.83 19.62 -4.03
C PHE A 578 -2.74 19.14 -3.04
N ALA A 579 -1.51 18.95 -3.53
CA ALA A 579 -0.38 18.60 -2.70
C ALA A 579 -0.04 19.68 -1.65
N LYS A 580 -0.19 20.97 -2.00
CA LYS A 580 0.06 22.11 -1.11
C LYS A 580 -0.98 22.21 0.02
N ILE A 581 -2.26 21.95 -0.27
CA ILE A 581 -3.35 22.00 0.72
C ILE A 581 -3.16 20.91 1.78
N PHE A 582 -2.91 19.67 1.33
CA PHE A 582 -2.82 18.49 2.20
C PHE A 582 -1.40 18.12 2.64
N ARG A 583 -0.45 19.05 2.57
CA ARG A 583 0.90 18.81 3.07
C ARG A 583 0.92 18.70 4.59
N LYS A 584 1.76 17.80 5.12
CA LYS A 584 1.96 17.59 6.57
C LYS A 584 3.29 18.16 7.11
N GLN A 585 4.20 18.54 6.21
CA GLN A 585 5.55 19.05 6.54
C GLN A 585 5.74 20.47 6.00
N ALA A 586 6.66 21.21 6.63
CA ALA A 586 6.93 22.66 6.45
C ALA A 586 5.67 23.45 6.10
N LEU A 587 4.74 23.46 7.05
CA LEU A 587 3.39 23.94 6.85
C LEU A 587 3.37 25.39 6.39
N THR A 588 2.49 25.70 5.45
CA THR A 588 2.26 27.06 4.96
C THR A 588 0.95 27.59 5.52
N ARG A 589 0.73 28.91 5.45
CA ARG A 589 -0.56 29.52 5.87
C ARG A 589 -1.79 28.98 5.12
N PHE A 590 -1.58 28.27 4.02
CA PHE A 590 -2.61 27.70 3.14
C PHE A 590 -2.80 26.19 3.32
N SER A 591 -2.04 25.59 4.24
CA SER A 591 -2.07 24.16 4.49
C SER A 591 -3.14 23.84 5.52
N LEU A 592 -3.99 22.84 5.24
CA LEU A 592 -5.04 22.43 6.16
C LEU A 592 -4.49 22.06 7.54
N GLN A 593 -3.36 21.35 7.56
CA GLN A 593 -2.68 20.98 8.81
C GLN A 593 -2.21 22.21 9.61
N ALA A 594 -1.87 23.33 8.94
CA ALA A 594 -1.48 24.55 9.64
C ALA A 594 -2.65 25.13 10.43
N SER A 595 -3.84 25.17 9.83
CA SER A 595 -5.07 25.63 10.48
C SER A 595 -5.49 24.72 11.62
N ILE A 596 -5.40 23.39 11.44
CA ILE A 596 -5.66 22.41 12.50
C ILE A 596 -4.68 22.56 13.66
N ASN A 597 -3.38 22.70 13.36
CA ASN A 597 -2.36 22.89 14.39
C ASN A 597 -2.57 24.21 15.15
N LYS A 598 -2.90 25.30 14.43
CA LYS A 598 -3.22 26.59 15.03
C LYS A 598 -4.43 26.48 15.95
N PHE A 599 -5.52 25.85 15.49
CA PHE A 599 -6.70 25.58 16.32
C PHE A 599 -6.34 24.80 17.59
N SER A 600 -5.59 23.71 17.45
CA SER A 600 -5.15 22.88 18.58
C SER A 600 -4.34 23.68 19.59
N GLN A 601 -3.42 24.55 19.14
CA GLN A 601 -2.64 25.41 20.03
C GLN A 601 -3.49 26.46 20.73
N GLU A 602 -4.39 27.13 20.01
CA GLU A 602 -5.31 28.12 20.61
C GLU A 602 -6.20 27.49 21.69
N VAL A 603 -6.71 26.28 21.43
CA VAL A 603 -7.48 25.50 22.40
C VAL A 603 -6.65 25.17 23.65
N LYS A 604 -5.42 24.66 23.47
CA LYS A 604 -4.55 24.32 24.60
C LYS A 604 -4.16 25.54 25.42
N ASN A 605 -3.90 26.68 24.77
CA ASN A 605 -3.58 27.94 25.44
C ASN A 605 -4.76 28.43 26.29
N LYS A 606 -6.00 28.34 25.79
CA LYS A 606 -7.19 28.70 26.58
C LYS A 606 -7.33 27.83 27.83
N PHE A 607 -6.99 26.55 27.76
CA PHE A 607 -6.97 25.69 28.94
C PHE A 607 -5.90 26.10 29.95
N GLU A 608 -4.70 26.49 29.50
CA GLU A 608 -3.64 27.01 30.37
C GLU A 608 -4.00 28.33 31.04
N ASP A 609 -4.69 29.22 30.33
CA ASP A 609 -5.11 30.50 30.90
C ASP A 609 -6.20 30.31 31.96
N LEU A 610 -7.10 29.33 31.77
CA LEU A 610 -8.07 28.97 32.81
C LEU A 610 -7.40 28.36 34.05
N GLU A 611 -6.34 27.56 33.90
CA GLU A 611 -5.56 27.05 35.07
C GLU A 611 -4.96 28.19 35.90
N LYS A 612 -4.55 29.30 35.28
CA LYS A 612 -3.99 30.46 36.01
C LYS A 612 -5.05 31.27 36.75
N VAL A 613 -6.29 31.27 36.24
CA VAL A 613 -7.40 32.11 36.73
C VAL A 613 -8.31 31.34 37.69
N THR A 614 -8.30 30.01 37.63
CA THR A 614 -9.21 29.13 38.38
C THR A 614 -8.43 28.04 39.12
N ASP A 615 -9.02 27.44 40.16
CA ASP A 615 -8.50 26.21 40.79
C ASP A 615 -8.76 24.96 39.91
N LEU A 616 -8.65 25.09 38.57
CA LEU A 616 -8.73 23.94 37.68
C LEU A 616 -7.54 23.03 37.99
N ASN A 617 -7.82 21.89 38.63
CA ASN A 617 -6.75 21.01 39.04
C ASN A 617 -5.93 20.50 37.84
N ARG A 618 -4.65 20.22 38.11
CA ARG A 618 -3.66 19.78 37.12
C ARG A 618 -4.09 18.53 36.35
N SER A 619 -4.86 17.64 36.97
CA SER A 619 -5.38 16.42 36.34
C SER A 619 -6.38 16.72 35.23
N LYS A 620 -7.32 17.64 35.47
CA LYS A 620 -8.30 18.10 34.46
C LYS A 620 -7.60 18.77 33.29
N LEU A 621 -6.62 19.63 33.54
CA LEU A 621 -5.84 20.26 32.48
C LEU A 621 -5.08 19.24 31.62
N ASN A 622 -4.41 18.28 32.26
CA ASN A 622 -3.68 17.23 31.56
C ASN A 622 -4.62 16.39 30.68
N PHE A 623 -5.78 16.00 31.20
CA PHE A 623 -6.79 15.29 30.43
C PHE A 623 -7.24 16.11 29.21
N LEU A 624 -7.63 17.38 29.39
CA LEU A 624 -8.09 18.25 28.30
C LEU A 624 -7.04 18.40 27.18
N LYS A 625 -5.77 18.63 27.54
CA LYS A 625 -4.67 18.75 26.56
C LYS A 625 -4.43 17.45 25.81
N GLN A 626 -4.39 16.32 26.52
CA GLN A 626 -4.12 15.01 25.92
C GLN A 626 -5.30 14.54 25.06
N GLU A 627 -6.53 14.75 25.50
CA GLU A 627 -7.73 14.39 24.74
C GLU A 627 -7.86 15.26 23.50
N THR A 628 -7.49 16.54 23.57
CA THR A 628 -7.36 17.40 22.37
C THR A 628 -6.43 16.76 21.33
N ASP A 629 -5.27 16.23 21.72
CA ASP A 629 -4.35 15.55 20.81
C ASP A 629 -4.92 14.25 20.21
N ILE A 630 -5.86 13.59 20.90
CA ILE A 630 -6.57 12.42 20.38
C ILE A 630 -7.58 12.84 19.32
N ILE A 631 -8.39 13.86 19.64
CA ILE A 631 -9.39 14.41 18.73
C ILE A 631 -8.70 14.88 17.43
N MET A 632 -7.61 15.64 17.53
CA MET A 632 -6.85 16.09 16.35
C MET A 632 -6.34 14.92 15.50
N ARG A 633 -5.82 13.85 16.12
CA ARG A 633 -5.38 12.65 15.39
C ARG A 633 -6.54 11.92 14.72
N ALA A 634 -7.71 11.90 15.34
CA ALA A 634 -8.91 11.32 14.76
C ALA A 634 -9.37 12.10 13.51
N ILE A 635 -9.21 13.44 13.52
CA ILE A 635 -9.42 14.29 12.35
C ILE A 635 -8.39 13.99 11.25
N ASP A 636 -7.09 13.88 11.58
CA ASP A 636 -6.05 13.56 10.60
C ASP A 636 -6.30 12.23 9.88
N ARG A 637 -6.86 11.23 10.57
CA ARG A 637 -7.25 9.94 9.99
C ARG A 637 -8.43 10.08 9.01
N GLU A 638 -9.43 10.88 9.35
CA GLU A 638 -10.57 11.13 8.46
C GLU A 638 -10.16 11.90 7.21
N ILE A 639 -9.33 12.93 7.36
CA ILE A 639 -8.75 13.68 6.24
C ILE A 639 -8.03 12.73 5.29
N LEU A 640 -7.21 11.80 5.82
CA LEU A 640 -6.49 10.81 5.01
C LEU A 640 -7.44 9.91 4.20
N LEU A 641 -8.55 9.44 4.80
CA LEU A 641 -9.54 8.60 4.12
C LEU A 641 -10.30 9.37 3.03
N LYS A 642 -10.69 10.62 3.32
CA LYS A 642 -11.47 11.46 2.40
C LYS A 642 -10.64 12.02 1.26
N LYS A 643 -9.33 12.21 1.47
CA LYS A 643 -8.39 12.68 0.45
C LYS A 643 -8.46 11.88 -0.84
N LYS A 644 -8.53 10.54 -0.74
CA LYS A 644 -8.70 9.63 -1.88
C LYS A 644 -10.02 9.90 -2.62
N THR A 645 -11.11 9.92 -1.86
CA THR A 645 -12.47 10.12 -2.39
C THR A 645 -12.58 11.46 -3.14
N ILE A 646 -12.00 12.53 -2.58
CA ILE A 646 -11.95 13.85 -3.23
C ILE A 646 -11.16 13.76 -4.54
N TYR A 647 -9.96 13.17 -4.53
CA TYR A 647 -9.12 13.13 -5.73
C TYR A 647 -9.75 12.31 -6.86
N GLU A 648 -10.33 11.15 -6.53
CA GLU A 648 -10.96 10.24 -7.50
C GLU A 648 -12.34 10.70 -7.99
N SER A 649 -12.95 11.70 -7.34
CA SER A 649 -14.30 12.16 -7.70
C SER A 649 -14.41 12.64 -9.14
N LEU A 650 -13.34 13.15 -9.75
CA LEU A 650 -13.32 13.58 -11.14
C LEU A 650 -13.54 12.39 -12.09
N GLU A 651 -12.72 11.35 -11.97
CA GLU A 651 -12.82 10.12 -12.79
C GLU A 651 -14.17 9.44 -12.58
N VAL A 652 -14.62 9.33 -11.32
CA VAL A 652 -15.91 8.70 -10.96
C VAL A 652 -17.09 9.46 -11.55
N THR A 653 -17.06 10.80 -11.51
CA THR A 653 -18.16 11.61 -12.07
C THR A 653 -18.21 11.51 -13.58
N ILE A 654 -17.06 11.59 -14.26
CA ILE A 654 -16.96 11.41 -15.72
C ILE A 654 -17.48 10.02 -16.11
N GLN A 655 -17.05 8.98 -15.41
CA GLN A 655 -17.52 7.61 -15.65
C GLN A 655 -19.03 7.49 -15.46
N SER A 656 -19.58 8.07 -14.38
CA SER A 656 -21.02 8.02 -14.10
C SER A 656 -21.82 8.72 -15.20
N ILE A 657 -21.35 9.87 -15.70
CA ILE A 657 -22.01 10.62 -16.79
C ILE A 657 -21.92 9.85 -18.11
N LEU A 658 -20.78 9.22 -18.40
CA LEU A 658 -20.55 8.48 -19.64
C LEU A 658 -21.09 7.04 -19.60
N SER A 659 -21.57 6.54 -18.46
CA SER A 659 -22.07 5.17 -18.33
C SER A 659 -23.17 4.84 -19.37
N PRO A 660 -24.19 5.69 -19.58
CA PRO A 660 -25.18 5.46 -20.64
C PRO A 660 -24.56 5.45 -22.05
N CYS A 661 -23.57 6.32 -22.30
CA CYS A 661 -22.85 6.37 -23.57
C CYS A 661 -22.07 5.08 -23.86
N TYR A 662 -21.48 4.51 -22.81
CA TYR A 662 -20.80 3.23 -22.90
C TYR A 662 -21.77 2.08 -23.15
N GLU A 663 -22.92 2.06 -22.47
CA GLU A 663 -23.96 1.04 -22.68
C GLU A 663 -24.48 1.06 -24.12
N GLU A 664 -24.76 2.24 -24.67
CA GLU A 664 -25.17 2.41 -26.07
C GLU A 664 -24.08 1.88 -27.03
N ALA A 665 -22.83 2.31 -26.84
CA ALA A 665 -21.72 1.88 -27.68
C ALA A 665 -21.45 0.36 -27.56
N ALA A 666 -21.65 -0.23 -26.38
CA ALA A 666 -21.48 -1.67 -26.15
C ALA A 666 -22.53 -2.52 -26.88
N ASN A 667 -23.70 -1.95 -27.21
CA ASN A 667 -24.80 -2.64 -27.87
C ASN A 667 -24.71 -2.64 -29.41
N ILE A 668 -23.74 -1.93 -30.00
CA ILE A 668 -23.55 -1.91 -31.46
C ILE A 668 -23.09 -3.29 -31.96
N ARG A 669 -23.72 -3.78 -33.05
CA ARG A 669 -23.46 -5.08 -33.71
C ARG A 669 -23.48 -4.96 -35.24
N GLY A 670 -22.76 -5.83 -35.94
CA GLY A 670 -22.76 -5.96 -37.41
C GLY A 670 -21.67 -5.17 -38.14
N LYS A 671 -21.73 -5.12 -39.48
CA LYS A 671 -20.71 -4.50 -40.35
C LYS A 671 -20.33 -3.08 -39.90
N ASP A 672 -19.04 -2.74 -40.05
CA ASP A 672 -18.47 -1.45 -39.62
C ASP A 672 -18.72 -1.09 -38.14
N SER A 673 -18.88 -2.11 -37.28
CA SER A 673 -19.05 -1.95 -35.83
C SER A 673 -17.97 -1.06 -35.22
N CYS A 674 -16.70 -1.24 -35.63
CA CYS A 674 -15.58 -0.42 -35.15
C CYS A 674 -15.78 1.07 -35.40
N ALA A 675 -16.11 1.44 -36.64
CA ALA A 675 -16.28 2.84 -37.04
C ALA A 675 -17.51 3.44 -36.34
N ARG A 676 -18.61 2.67 -36.25
CA ARG A 676 -19.82 3.08 -35.54
C ARG A 676 -19.59 3.26 -34.04
N ILE A 677 -18.90 2.34 -33.36
CA ILE A 677 -18.54 2.47 -31.94
C ILE A 677 -17.70 3.73 -31.71
N LYS A 678 -16.67 3.97 -32.54
CA LYS A 678 -15.84 5.19 -32.43
C LYS A 678 -16.66 6.46 -32.64
N ALA A 679 -17.53 6.46 -33.65
CA ALA A 679 -18.40 7.59 -33.97
C ALA A 679 -19.40 7.87 -32.83
N THR A 680 -20.11 6.85 -32.35
CA THR A 680 -21.05 6.94 -31.23
C THR A 680 -20.34 7.43 -29.97
N LEU A 681 -19.18 6.87 -29.61
CA LEU A 681 -18.41 7.34 -28.45
C LEU A 681 -18.00 8.81 -28.60
N MET A 682 -17.45 9.20 -29.76
CA MET A 682 -17.03 10.59 -29.98
C MET A 682 -18.21 11.56 -29.93
N GLN A 683 -19.31 11.23 -30.60
CA GLN A 683 -20.52 12.06 -30.64
C GLN A 683 -21.14 12.20 -29.24
N ASN A 684 -21.26 11.10 -28.50
CA ASN A 684 -21.82 11.12 -27.16
C ASN A 684 -20.91 11.86 -26.16
N ILE A 685 -19.59 11.68 -26.26
CA ILE A 685 -18.64 12.46 -25.45
C ILE A 685 -18.75 13.95 -25.80
N GLU A 686 -18.83 14.31 -27.09
CA GLU A 686 -19.00 15.70 -27.51
C GLU A 686 -20.31 16.31 -26.98
N LEU A 687 -21.41 15.55 -27.00
CA LEU A 687 -22.69 15.95 -26.40
C LEU A 687 -22.57 16.17 -24.89
N GLU A 688 -21.93 15.26 -24.16
CA GLU A 688 -21.77 15.39 -22.71
C GLU A 688 -20.81 16.54 -22.34
N VAL A 689 -19.80 16.82 -23.16
CA VAL A 689 -18.97 18.02 -23.03
C VAL A 689 -19.81 19.29 -23.22
N GLN A 690 -20.72 19.33 -24.20
CA GLN A 690 -21.67 20.44 -24.39
C GLN A 690 -22.66 20.57 -23.21
N ARG A 691 -23.04 19.45 -22.58
CA ARG A 691 -23.84 19.38 -21.35
C ARG A 691 -23.03 19.59 -20.07
N ALA A 692 -21.84 20.17 -20.21
CA ALA A 692 -20.98 20.59 -19.12
C ALA A 692 -20.50 19.45 -18.20
N MET A 693 -20.18 18.28 -18.77
CA MET A 693 -19.65 17.12 -18.01
C MET A 693 -18.44 17.47 -17.15
N PHE A 694 -17.49 18.27 -17.68
CA PHE A 694 -16.29 18.65 -16.94
C PHE A 694 -16.60 19.64 -15.82
N GLU A 695 -17.53 20.57 -16.02
CA GLU A 695 -18.01 21.47 -14.97
C GLU A 695 -18.70 20.69 -13.85
N LYS A 696 -19.57 19.74 -14.17
CA LYS A 696 -20.20 18.85 -13.17
C LYS A 696 -19.17 18.06 -12.38
N ALA A 697 -18.12 17.55 -13.04
CA ALA A 697 -17.01 16.87 -12.36
C ALA A 697 -16.25 17.81 -11.41
N LYS A 698 -15.99 19.06 -11.83
CA LYS A 698 -15.44 20.11 -10.95
C LYS A 698 -16.35 20.35 -9.74
N GLU A 699 -17.63 20.59 -9.97
CA GLU A 699 -18.62 20.88 -8.93
C GLU A 699 -18.69 19.74 -7.91
N GLN A 700 -18.66 18.50 -8.39
CA GLN A 700 -18.64 17.33 -7.52
C GLN A 700 -17.37 17.28 -6.66
N MET A 701 -16.19 17.55 -7.22
CA MET A 701 -14.96 17.62 -6.44
C MET A 701 -15.01 18.73 -5.38
N MET A 702 -15.51 19.93 -5.74
CA MET A 702 -15.69 21.04 -4.80
C MET A 702 -16.70 20.72 -3.70
N SER A 703 -17.78 20.01 -4.02
CA SER A 703 -18.73 19.50 -3.02
C SER A 703 -18.06 18.52 -2.06
N GLN A 704 -17.16 17.64 -2.53
CA GLN A 704 -16.41 16.76 -1.63
C GLN A 704 -15.50 17.52 -0.65
N PHE A 705 -14.92 18.65 -1.07
CA PHE A 705 -14.18 19.54 -0.16
C PHE A 705 -15.08 20.18 0.89
N GLN A 706 -16.26 20.66 0.50
CA GLN A 706 -17.25 21.21 1.44
C GLN A 706 -17.73 20.15 2.43
N ASN A 707 -18.02 18.94 1.96
CA ASN A 707 -18.40 17.82 2.80
C ASN A 707 -17.31 17.50 3.83
N LEU A 708 -16.03 17.50 3.43
CA LEU A 708 -14.92 17.31 4.36
C LEU A 708 -14.87 18.43 5.42
N THR A 709 -15.08 19.69 5.03
CA THR A 709 -15.16 20.81 5.99
C THR A 709 -16.27 20.59 7.03
N GLU A 710 -17.46 20.18 6.58
CA GLU A 710 -18.59 19.95 7.49
C GLU A 710 -18.37 18.71 8.37
N GLU A 711 -17.79 17.64 7.83
CA GLU A 711 -17.43 16.44 8.59
C GLU A 711 -16.42 16.77 9.71
N ILE A 712 -15.36 17.52 9.39
CA ILE A 712 -14.38 18.00 10.38
C ILE A 712 -15.07 18.82 11.45
N THR A 713 -15.86 19.83 11.05
CA THR A 713 -16.53 20.75 11.97
C THR A 713 -17.49 20.01 12.90
N THR A 714 -18.34 19.14 12.34
CA THR A 714 -19.34 18.35 13.08
C THR A 714 -18.66 17.41 14.07
N LYS A 715 -17.59 16.73 13.65
CA LYS A 715 -16.85 15.82 14.53
C LYS A 715 -16.15 16.58 15.65
N LEU A 716 -15.48 17.68 15.34
CA LEU A 716 -14.85 18.52 16.36
C LEU A 716 -15.88 18.98 17.39
N SER A 717 -17.03 19.52 16.94
CA SER A 717 -18.09 19.94 17.86
C SER A 717 -18.56 18.80 18.76
N LYS A 718 -18.83 17.62 18.18
CA LYS A 718 -19.25 16.44 18.94
C LYS A 718 -18.21 16.00 19.96
N ASP A 719 -16.96 15.84 19.54
CA ASP A 719 -15.89 15.29 20.37
C ASP A 719 -15.49 16.27 21.49
N PHE A 720 -15.43 17.57 21.21
CA PHE A 720 -15.14 18.58 22.23
C PHE A 720 -16.29 18.74 23.23
N LEU A 721 -17.55 18.72 22.79
CA LEU A 721 -18.70 18.76 23.71
C LEU A 721 -18.72 17.54 24.63
N SER A 722 -18.42 16.36 24.08
CA SER A 722 -18.26 15.12 24.86
C SER A 722 -17.13 15.26 25.90
N MET A 723 -15.93 15.70 25.48
CA MET A 723 -14.79 15.91 26.37
C MET A 723 -15.10 16.89 27.51
N LEU A 724 -15.74 18.03 27.21
CA LEU A 724 -16.15 19.00 28.23
C LEU A 724 -17.24 18.44 29.14
N GLY A 725 -18.21 17.70 28.59
CA GLY A 725 -19.24 17.00 29.37
C GLY A 725 -18.65 16.02 30.38
N ILE A 726 -17.62 15.28 29.97
CA ILE A 726 -16.91 14.31 30.80
C ILE A 726 -16.06 15.00 31.88
N THR A 727 -15.33 16.07 31.53
CA THR A 727 -14.40 16.77 32.44
C THR A 727 -15.10 17.49 33.58
N PHE A 728 -16.30 18.03 33.32
CA PHE A 728 -17.07 18.85 34.26
C PHE A 728 -18.32 18.15 34.83
N CYS A 729 -18.36 16.81 34.79
CA CYS A 729 -19.46 16.04 35.38
C CYS A 729 -19.47 16.10 36.93
N GLN A 730 -20.62 15.89 37.57
CA GLN A 730 -20.76 15.89 39.02
C GLN A 730 -20.18 14.60 39.66
N ASN A 731 -19.20 14.75 40.55
CA ASN A 731 -18.45 13.65 41.17
C ASN A 731 -19.21 12.89 42.28
N ASP A 732 -20.40 13.35 42.71
CA ASP A 732 -21.09 12.86 43.92
C ASP A 732 -21.54 11.39 43.85
N GLN A 733 -21.55 10.75 42.67
CA GLN A 733 -21.90 9.33 42.50
C GLN A 733 -20.69 8.40 42.29
N LEU A 734 -19.46 8.93 42.15
CA LEU A 734 -18.32 8.18 41.59
C LEU A 734 -17.37 7.57 42.63
N MET A 735 -17.25 8.15 43.83
CA MET A 735 -16.29 7.70 44.85
C MET A 735 -16.51 6.23 45.29
N GLY A 736 -17.73 5.69 45.12
CA GLY A 736 -18.04 4.28 45.35
C GLY A 736 -17.82 3.34 44.15
N ALA A 737 -17.65 3.88 42.94
CA ALA A 737 -17.68 3.12 41.67
C ALA A 737 -16.30 2.92 41.00
N LEU A 738 -15.20 3.38 41.60
CA LEU A 738 -13.84 3.09 41.12
C LEU A 738 -12.88 2.66 42.25
N PRO A 739 -13.24 1.69 43.12
CA PRO A 739 -12.37 1.26 44.21
C PRO A 739 -11.09 0.56 43.69
N GLY A 740 -9.92 0.94 44.22
CA GLY A 740 -8.64 0.25 43.98
C GLY A 740 -7.82 0.70 42.76
N MET A 741 -8.21 1.81 42.12
CA MET A 741 -7.44 2.50 41.06
C MET A 741 -6.31 3.39 41.62
N GLU A 742 -6.43 3.87 42.86
CA GLU A 742 -5.39 4.67 43.56
C GLU A 742 -4.02 3.97 43.62
N ARG A 743 -3.97 2.63 43.59
CA ARG A 743 -2.72 1.86 43.59
C ARG A 743 -2.25 1.41 42.20
N VAL A 744 -3.01 1.70 41.15
CA VAL A 744 -2.59 1.51 39.74
C VAL A 744 -1.90 2.78 39.23
N LEU A 745 -1.93 3.87 40.01
CA LEU A 745 -1.24 5.12 39.77
C LEU A 745 0.11 4.87 39.11
N ILE A 746 0.20 5.39 37.89
CA ILE A 746 1.36 5.44 37.02
C ILE A 746 2.59 5.75 37.87
N GLY A 747 3.37 4.74 38.21
CA GLY A 747 4.60 4.95 38.95
C GLY A 747 5.52 5.89 38.15
N PRO A 748 6.47 6.59 38.81
CA PRO A 748 7.49 7.43 38.17
C PRO A 748 8.17 6.78 36.95
N GLN A 749 8.14 5.45 36.85
CA GLN A 749 8.64 4.64 35.74
C GLN A 749 7.98 4.89 34.38
N MET A 750 6.66 5.13 34.29
CA MET A 750 5.98 5.33 33.00
C MET A 750 6.12 6.78 32.49
N LEU A 751 6.19 7.76 33.39
CA LEU A 751 6.58 9.14 33.08
C LEU A 751 8.07 9.25 32.73
N ARG A 752 8.95 8.57 33.47
CA ARG A 752 10.37 8.43 33.13
C ARG A 752 10.55 7.75 31.78
N TRP A 753 9.72 6.77 31.46
CA TRP A 753 9.72 6.12 30.14
C TRP A 753 9.24 7.04 29.01
N MET A 754 8.18 7.84 29.20
CA MET A 754 7.81 8.86 28.22
C MET A 754 8.97 9.84 27.98
N TRP A 755 9.68 10.21 29.05
CA TRP A 755 10.86 11.06 28.99
C TRP A 755 12.03 10.40 28.26
N ASP A 756 12.31 9.13 28.54
CA ASP A 756 13.38 8.35 27.91
C ASP A 756 13.08 8.05 26.43
N ALA A 757 11.81 7.80 26.09
CA ALA A 757 11.35 7.66 24.70
C ALA A 757 11.44 8.99 23.92
N HIS A 758 11.28 10.13 24.61
CA HIS A 758 11.47 11.47 24.05
C HIS A 758 12.97 11.88 24.00
N ALA A 759 13.79 11.43 24.95
CA ALA A 759 15.22 11.72 25.03
C ALA A 759 16.05 10.84 24.07
N GLY A 760 15.63 9.60 23.82
CA GLY A 760 16.18 8.77 22.75
C GLY A 760 16.03 9.41 21.35
N ALA A 761 15.06 10.31 21.17
CA ALA A 761 14.87 11.09 19.95
C ALA A 761 15.95 12.18 19.75
N LEU A 762 16.54 12.72 20.82
CA LEU A 762 17.62 13.71 20.72
C LEU A 762 18.97 13.07 20.38
N HIS A 763 19.21 11.83 20.82
CA HIS A 763 20.47 11.14 20.55
C HIS A 763 20.59 10.58 19.11
N LEU A 764 19.47 10.31 18.44
CA LEU A 764 19.42 9.81 17.06
C LEU A 764 19.27 10.92 16.00
N SER A 765 19.04 12.17 16.42
CA SER A 765 18.79 13.30 15.50
C SER A 765 19.92 14.34 15.46
N ILE A 766 21.00 14.14 16.21
CA ILE A 766 22.11 15.11 16.30
C ILE A 766 23.39 14.46 15.75
N HIS A 767 23.76 14.84 14.53
CA HIS A 767 25.17 14.80 14.12
C HIS A 767 25.98 15.76 15.02
N PRO A 768 27.25 15.45 15.35
CA PRO A 768 27.95 16.11 16.44
C PRO A 768 28.44 17.48 16.01
N ARG A 769 27.71 18.54 16.35
CA ARG A 769 28.20 19.91 16.48
C ARG A 769 27.12 20.73 17.17
N PHE A 770 27.36 21.05 18.44
CA PHE A 770 26.84 22.14 19.27
C PHE A 770 26.61 21.65 20.71
N THR A 771 27.68 21.69 21.48
CA THR A 771 27.69 21.66 22.94
C THR A 771 27.14 22.97 23.48
N CYS A 772 26.03 22.92 24.24
CA CYS A 772 25.76 23.83 25.36
C CYS A 772 24.62 23.25 26.23
N GLN A 773 24.97 22.32 27.12
CA GLN A 773 24.14 21.94 28.27
C GLN A 773 24.65 22.69 29.49
N HIS A 774 23.87 23.64 30.03
CA HIS A 774 23.87 24.03 31.45
C HIS A 774 22.76 25.09 31.68
N SER A 775 21.52 24.67 31.99
CA SER A 775 20.56 25.56 32.69
C SER A 775 19.35 24.84 33.30
N MET A 776 18.85 23.73 32.73
CA MET A 776 17.59 23.10 33.19
C MET A 776 17.73 21.98 34.24
N LYS A 777 18.74 22.02 35.12
CA LYS A 777 18.95 20.97 36.15
C LYS A 777 18.34 21.25 37.52
N LYS A 778 17.60 22.36 37.72
CA LYS A 778 17.26 22.82 39.10
C LYS A 778 15.80 22.79 39.56
N ASN A 779 14.80 22.44 38.74
CA ASN A 779 13.38 22.61 39.14
C ASN A 779 12.50 21.34 39.15
N ILE A 780 13.05 20.13 39.32
CA ILE A 780 12.23 18.89 39.42
C ILE A 780 12.65 18.04 40.64
N LEU A 781 12.83 18.71 41.77
CA LEU A 781 12.83 18.09 43.10
C LEU A 781 12.33 19.15 44.09
N HIS A 782 11.06 19.50 43.93
CA HIS A 782 10.19 20.00 44.99
C HIS A 782 8.73 19.76 44.65
#